data_AF-A0A6P4E1W3-F1
#
_entry.id   AF-A0A6P4E1W3-F1
#
_cell.length_a   1.000
_cell.length_b   1.000
_cell.length_c   1.000
_cell.angle_alpha   90.00
_cell.angle_beta   90.00
_cell.angle_gamma   90.00
#
_symmetry.space_group_name_H-M   'P 1'
#
loop_
_entity.id
_entity.type
_entity.pdbx_description
1 polymer ?
#
loop_
_entity_poly.entity_id
_entity_poly.type
_entity_poly.pdbx_seq_one_letter_code
_entity_poly.pdbx_strand_id
1 'polypeptide(L)'
;VQSAMRPLLLKLGDHRNLSIPAIKRLSYFTQLFPQMFNEKLSEQILQHCAKIIEIFVGDYKCTNPNINFFASSKGGDYELKIVTLIEMFFHISASVKYIEKLCQLVLKTEKNLMIEASSPYREALLKFLQRFPAETVDLFLMESIMVDPQWNRFFIFLLKHEMGSPFRSVIKNSKYNRLLIYLNFNSELPKTYKYEVNYQAVLIIFTLMESDDQWIPTRQDIVDALKNCWQSNLYSTCSENVACDLWHLIGKILLLYFSNNTNDIELLFQLLRALCFRFIPDVYFLRDFLQNTVAQSFTVTWKRSAFFYFVENFNNSTISEELKAKIITAVIIPCFTVSFDKGEGNKLIGAPPTPYHEDEKNIVSVFINKVFDPDKQYDDAVRIALLQLACLLVERASQHIHDGDANNKRQGNKLRRLMTFAWPCLLSKNSVDPTARYHGHLLLAHIIARLAIHKKIVLQVFHSLLKGHALEARSIVKQALDVLTPAMPLRMEDGNTMLTHWTKKIIVEEGHAMQQLFHILQLIIRHYKVYFPVRHQLVQHLINYMQRLGFPPTASIEHKKLAVDLAEVIIKWELHRIKEDERETKADGTDEELLQESSIKRSGIDSAETRKKSFDNNRESTIQGMKDVLKVI
;
A
#
# COMPACT_ATOMS: atom_id res chain seq x y z
N VAL A 1 3.51 -44.80 54.13
CA VAL A 1 2.86 -43.95 53.10
C VAL A 1 1.34 -43.97 53.21
N GLN A 2 0.67 -45.13 53.05
CA GLN A 2 -0.80 -45.23 53.17
C GLN A 2 -1.36 -44.70 54.50
N SER A 3 -0.69 -44.96 55.62
CA SER A 3 -1.06 -44.44 56.95
C SER A 3 -1.01 -42.91 57.05
N ALA A 4 -0.06 -42.27 56.37
CA ALA A 4 0.08 -40.80 56.31
C ALA A 4 -0.88 -40.14 55.32
N MET A 5 -1.33 -40.89 54.30
CA MET A 5 -2.22 -40.41 53.23
C MET A 5 -3.71 -40.51 53.61
N ARG A 6 -4.09 -41.52 54.39
CA ARG A 6 -5.48 -41.77 54.83
C ARG A 6 -6.16 -40.56 55.51
N PRO A 7 -5.50 -39.80 56.42
CA PRO A 7 -6.09 -38.59 57.02
C PRO A 7 -6.30 -37.45 56.02
N LEU A 8 -5.44 -37.32 55.01
CA LEU A 8 -5.57 -36.32 53.94
C LEU A 8 -6.73 -36.68 52.98
N LEU A 9 -6.89 -37.96 52.67
CA LEU A 9 -8.02 -38.47 51.88
C LEU A 9 -9.36 -38.35 52.63
N LEU A 10 -9.37 -38.51 53.95
CA LEU A 10 -10.57 -38.26 54.77
C LEU A 10 -10.97 -36.77 54.77
N LYS A 11 -9.98 -35.87 54.75
CA LYS A 11 -10.21 -34.41 54.61
C LYS A 11 -10.74 -34.01 53.23
N LEU A 12 -10.54 -34.83 52.19
CA LEU A 12 -11.21 -34.70 50.89
C LEU A 12 -12.69 -35.10 50.94
N GLY A 13 -13.23 -35.61 52.05
CA GLY A 13 -14.66 -35.86 52.17
C GLY A 13 -15.51 -34.58 52.16
N ASP A 14 -14.95 -33.45 52.62
CA ASP A 14 -15.66 -32.17 52.74
C ASP A 14 -14.82 -30.99 52.21
N HIS A 15 -15.37 -30.30 51.20
CA HIS A 15 -14.80 -29.09 50.59
C HIS A 15 -14.43 -27.99 51.59
N ARG A 16 -15.13 -27.89 52.73
CA ARG A 16 -14.88 -26.87 53.76
C ARG A 16 -13.58 -27.08 54.53
N ASN A 17 -13.07 -28.32 54.55
CA ASN A 17 -11.87 -28.69 55.30
C ASN A 17 -10.57 -28.60 54.47
N LEU A 18 -10.67 -28.18 53.21
CA LEU A 18 -9.54 -28.05 52.29
C LEU A 18 -8.78 -26.73 52.52
N SER A 19 -7.76 -26.79 53.39
CA SER A 19 -6.78 -25.71 53.55
C SER A 19 -5.68 -25.78 52.49
N ILE A 20 -5.06 -24.63 52.16
CA ILE A 20 -3.95 -24.56 51.19
C ILE A 20 -2.81 -25.53 51.53
N PRO A 21 -2.31 -25.63 52.78
CA PRO A 21 -1.27 -26.59 53.13
C PRO A 21 -1.69 -28.05 52.92
N ALA A 22 -2.97 -28.37 53.13
CA ALA A 22 -3.48 -29.72 52.90
C ALA A 22 -3.48 -30.06 51.39
N ILE A 23 -3.93 -29.13 50.54
CA ILE A 23 -3.92 -29.32 49.08
C ILE A 23 -2.49 -29.41 48.54
N LYS A 24 -1.57 -28.55 49.01
CA LYS A 24 -0.15 -28.64 48.62
C LYS A 24 0.48 -29.97 49.00
N ARG A 25 0.26 -30.45 50.23
CA ARG A 25 0.72 -31.79 50.65
C ARG A 25 0.14 -32.88 49.78
N LEU A 26 -1.15 -32.78 49.45
CA LEU A 26 -1.82 -33.74 48.58
C LEU A 26 -1.22 -33.74 47.16
N SER A 27 -0.89 -32.57 46.62
CA SER A 27 -0.18 -32.44 45.33
C SER A 27 1.22 -33.05 45.36
N TYR A 28 1.98 -32.87 46.45
CA TYR A 28 3.26 -33.60 46.59
C TYR A 28 3.08 -35.12 46.64
N PHE A 29 2.00 -35.62 47.26
CA PHE A 29 1.71 -37.05 47.25
C PHE A 29 1.32 -37.56 45.86
N THR A 30 0.59 -36.77 45.05
CA THR A 30 0.28 -37.17 43.66
C THR A 30 1.53 -37.23 42.79
N GLN A 31 2.51 -36.34 43.03
CA GLN A 31 3.81 -36.37 42.36
C GLN A 31 4.63 -37.61 42.70
N LEU A 32 4.71 -37.95 44.00
CA LEU A 32 5.56 -39.04 44.49
C LEU A 32 4.93 -40.43 44.30
N PHE A 33 3.61 -40.54 44.38
CA PHE A 33 2.90 -41.83 44.31
C PHE A 33 1.67 -41.79 43.38
N PRO A 34 1.82 -41.54 42.07
CA PRO A 34 0.69 -41.41 41.12
C PRO A 34 -0.29 -42.59 41.13
N GLN A 35 0.25 -43.82 41.23
CA GLN A 35 -0.51 -45.07 41.15
C GLN A 35 -1.45 -45.29 42.34
N MET A 36 -1.26 -44.56 43.43
CA MET A 36 -2.09 -44.64 44.63
C MET A 36 -3.43 -43.90 44.49
N PHE A 37 -3.60 -43.12 43.42
CA PHE A 37 -4.78 -42.27 43.19
C PHE A 37 -5.67 -42.92 42.12
N ASN A 38 -6.90 -43.27 42.49
CA ASN A 38 -7.87 -43.94 41.62
C ASN A 38 -8.86 -42.95 40.98
N GLU A 39 -9.69 -43.42 40.03
CA GLU A 39 -10.66 -42.57 39.34
C GLU A 39 -11.66 -41.89 40.28
N LYS A 40 -12.11 -42.56 41.36
CA LYS A 40 -13.03 -41.97 42.35
C LYS A 40 -12.46 -40.72 42.99
N LEU A 41 -11.16 -40.70 43.26
CA LEU A 41 -10.49 -39.55 43.83
C LEU A 41 -10.39 -38.40 42.82
N SER A 42 -10.14 -38.69 41.55
CA SER A 42 -10.18 -37.66 40.50
C SER A 42 -11.58 -37.04 40.34
N GLU A 43 -12.66 -37.84 40.47
CA GLU A 43 -14.04 -37.31 40.51
C GLU A 43 -14.27 -36.40 41.71
N GLN A 44 -13.80 -36.79 42.89
CA GLN A 44 -13.91 -35.97 44.10
C GLN A 44 -13.15 -34.64 43.95
N ILE A 45 -11.92 -34.68 43.41
CA ILE A 45 -11.12 -33.47 43.17
C ILE A 45 -11.87 -32.54 42.20
N LEU A 46 -12.45 -33.07 41.11
CA LEU A 46 -13.23 -32.26 40.17
C LEU A 46 -14.46 -31.64 40.84
N GLN A 47 -15.20 -32.39 41.66
CA GLN A 47 -16.35 -31.88 42.41
C GLN A 47 -15.95 -30.78 43.40
N HIS A 48 -14.79 -30.92 44.06
CA HIS A 48 -14.26 -29.89 44.95
C HIS A 48 -13.84 -28.65 44.18
N CYS A 49 -13.13 -28.79 43.06
CA CYS A 49 -12.84 -27.68 42.15
C CYS A 49 -14.12 -26.93 41.76
N ALA A 50 -15.15 -27.65 41.32
CA ALA A 50 -16.42 -27.07 40.90
C ALA A 50 -17.12 -26.32 42.04
N LYS A 51 -17.21 -26.91 43.23
CA LYS A 51 -17.81 -26.25 44.41
C LYS A 51 -17.03 -25.03 44.87
N ILE A 52 -15.70 -25.10 44.89
CA ILE A 52 -14.84 -23.97 45.30
C ILE A 52 -15.01 -22.82 44.32
N ILE A 53 -15.04 -23.12 43.02
CA ILE A 53 -15.34 -22.15 41.96
C ILE A 53 -16.73 -21.54 42.13
N GLU A 54 -17.76 -22.35 42.40
CA GLU A 54 -19.13 -21.87 42.58
C GLU A 54 -19.25 -20.91 43.76
N ILE A 55 -18.64 -21.27 44.91
CA ILE A 55 -18.57 -20.40 46.09
C ILE A 55 -17.86 -19.09 45.75
N PHE A 56 -16.71 -19.18 45.08
CA PHE A 56 -15.92 -18.00 44.75
C PHE A 56 -16.63 -17.07 43.75
N VAL A 57 -17.27 -17.61 42.72
CA VAL A 57 -18.09 -16.84 41.76
C VAL A 57 -19.31 -16.23 42.45
N GLY A 58 -19.93 -16.95 43.40
CA GLY A 58 -21.03 -16.44 44.21
C GLY A 58 -20.59 -15.25 45.07
N ASP A 59 -19.51 -15.39 45.83
CA ASP A 59 -18.92 -14.34 46.66
C ASP A 59 -18.54 -13.10 45.81
N TYR A 60 -18.00 -13.32 44.60
CA TYR A 60 -17.68 -12.26 43.66
C TYR A 60 -18.92 -11.50 43.17
N LYS A 61 -19.99 -12.20 42.78
CA LYS A 61 -21.24 -11.55 42.30
C LYS A 61 -21.96 -10.78 43.40
N CYS A 62 -21.77 -11.15 44.67
CA CYS A 62 -22.34 -10.44 45.83
C CYS A 62 -21.50 -9.22 46.26
N THR A 63 -20.25 -9.10 45.80
CA THR A 63 -19.38 -7.95 46.06
C THR A 63 -19.46 -6.96 44.89
N ASN A 64 -19.31 -5.65 45.16
CA ASN A 64 -19.57 -4.57 44.20
C ASN A 64 -18.86 -4.80 42.84
N PRO A 65 -19.54 -4.65 41.69
CA PRO A 65 -18.98 -4.93 40.35
C PRO A 65 -17.83 -3.99 39.92
N ASN A 66 -17.53 -2.95 40.72
CA ASN A 66 -16.45 -2.00 40.49
C ASN A 66 -15.12 -2.37 41.20
N ILE A 67 -15.05 -3.51 41.90
CA ILE A 67 -13.82 -3.95 42.57
C ILE A 67 -13.07 -4.90 41.64
N ASN A 68 -11.78 -4.63 41.45
CA ASN A 68 -10.88 -5.42 40.62
C ASN A 68 -10.86 -6.89 41.09
N PHE A 69 -10.97 -7.85 40.16
CA PHE A 69 -11.06 -9.30 40.44
C PHE A 69 -10.01 -9.81 41.44
N PHE A 70 -8.76 -9.36 41.29
CA PHE A 70 -7.65 -9.78 42.14
C PHE A 70 -7.69 -9.13 43.54
N ALA A 71 -8.45 -8.03 43.72
CA ALA A 71 -8.57 -7.30 44.98
C ALA A 71 -9.71 -7.82 45.88
N SER A 72 -10.72 -8.50 45.32
CA SER A 72 -11.82 -9.12 46.09
C SER A 72 -11.52 -10.53 46.59
N SER A 73 -10.54 -11.22 45.98
CA SER A 73 -10.05 -12.49 46.52
C SER A 73 -9.33 -12.22 47.85
N LYS A 74 -9.61 -13.01 48.89
CA LYS A 74 -8.85 -13.01 50.15
C LYS A 74 -7.41 -13.44 49.88
N GLY A 75 -6.56 -12.56 49.34
CA GLY A 75 -5.14 -12.81 49.06
C GLY A 75 -4.84 -13.92 48.04
N GLY A 76 -5.73 -14.21 47.09
CA GLY A 76 -5.52 -15.27 46.09
C GLY A 76 -5.74 -16.70 46.62
N ASP A 77 -6.28 -16.87 47.83
CA ASP A 77 -6.42 -18.18 48.46
C ASP A 77 -7.27 -19.16 47.65
N TYR A 78 -8.43 -18.73 47.14
CA TYR A 78 -9.30 -19.57 46.31
C TYR A 78 -8.65 -19.95 44.99
N GLU A 79 -8.00 -18.97 44.34
CA GLU A 79 -7.26 -19.16 43.10
C GLU A 79 -6.17 -20.22 43.27
N LEU A 80 -5.34 -20.08 44.30
CA LEU A 80 -4.23 -20.98 44.57
C LEU A 80 -4.71 -22.40 44.89
N LYS A 81 -5.85 -22.55 45.59
CA LYS A 81 -6.50 -23.85 45.79
C LYS A 81 -6.91 -24.47 44.46
N ILE A 82 -7.62 -23.73 43.61
CA ILE A 82 -8.11 -24.22 42.31
C ILE A 82 -6.94 -24.60 41.39
N VAL A 83 -5.94 -23.73 41.25
CA VAL A 83 -4.73 -23.98 40.45
C VAL A 83 -4.05 -25.27 40.91
N THR A 84 -3.79 -25.41 42.20
CA THR A 84 -3.13 -26.61 42.73
C THR A 84 -3.97 -27.87 42.50
N LEU A 85 -5.30 -27.81 42.63
CA LEU A 85 -6.19 -28.95 42.37
C LEU A 85 -6.24 -29.33 40.88
N ILE A 86 -6.21 -28.35 39.97
CA ILE A 86 -6.12 -28.61 38.52
C ILE A 86 -4.76 -29.24 38.19
N GLU A 87 -3.66 -28.72 38.74
CA GLU A 87 -2.32 -29.29 38.54
C GLU A 87 -2.22 -30.74 39.03
N MET A 88 -2.98 -31.15 40.04
CA MET A 88 -2.99 -32.55 40.46
C MET A 88 -3.46 -33.51 39.36
N PHE A 89 -4.32 -33.08 38.42
CA PHE A 89 -4.73 -33.91 37.28
C PHE A 89 -3.58 -34.23 36.33
N PHE A 90 -2.53 -33.39 36.30
CA PHE A 90 -1.31 -33.71 35.55
C PHE A 90 -0.61 -34.94 36.14
N HIS A 91 -0.58 -35.07 37.46
CA HIS A 91 0.14 -36.13 38.16
C HIS A 91 -0.66 -37.43 38.37
N ILE A 92 -1.98 -37.34 38.57
CA ILE A 92 -2.84 -38.51 38.80
C ILE A 92 -3.01 -39.30 37.49
N SER A 93 -3.30 -40.61 37.55
CA SER A 93 -3.77 -41.41 36.41
C SER A 93 -5.16 -40.97 35.92
N ALA A 94 -5.25 -39.75 35.41
CA ALA A 94 -6.47 -39.16 34.88
C ALA A 94 -6.77 -39.70 33.48
N SER A 95 -8.05 -39.97 33.22
CA SER A 95 -8.57 -40.43 31.93
C SER A 95 -8.93 -39.26 31.01
N VAL A 96 -8.98 -39.53 29.70
CA VAL A 96 -9.40 -38.60 28.63
C VAL A 96 -10.75 -37.94 28.93
N LYS A 97 -11.64 -38.63 29.68
CA LYS A 97 -12.97 -38.12 30.06
C LYS A 97 -12.97 -36.81 30.86
N TYR A 98 -11.83 -36.40 31.41
CA TYR A 98 -11.69 -35.16 32.19
C TYR A 98 -11.29 -33.95 31.36
N ILE A 99 -10.82 -34.14 30.11
CA ILE A 99 -10.42 -33.04 29.22
C ILE A 99 -11.57 -32.05 29.05
N GLU A 100 -12.71 -32.53 28.54
CA GLU A 100 -13.88 -31.69 28.29
C GLU A 100 -14.42 -31.07 29.58
N LYS A 101 -14.52 -31.86 30.66
CA LYS A 101 -15.07 -31.41 31.94
C LYS A 101 -14.23 -30.30 32.59
N LEU A 102 -12.90 -30.42 32.56
CA LEU A 102 -12.00 -29.41 33.11
C LEU A 102 -11.97 -28.15 32.26
N CYS A 103 -11.95 -28.29 30.93
CA CYS A 103 -12.07 -27.15 30.02
C CYS A 103 -13.39 -26.40 30.23
N GLN A 104 -14.53 -27.10 30.26
CA GLN A 104 -15.83 -26.50 30.55
C GLN A 104 -15.85 -25.78 31.89
N LEU A 105 -15.27 -26.38 32.93
CA LEU A 105 -15.20 -25.78 34.26
C LEU A 105 -14.39 -24.48 34.24
N VAL A 106 -13.17 -24.50 33.70
CA VAL A 106 -12.28 -23.34 33.66
C VAL A 106 -12.87 -22.23 32.78
N LEU A 107 -13.32 -22.56 31.57
CA LEU A 107 -13.87 -21.56 30.65
C LEU A 107 -15.17 -20.96 31.20
N LYS A 108 -16.11 -21.76 31.73
CA LYS A 108 -17.31 -21.20 32.36
C LYS A 108 -16.96 -20.27 33.53
N THR A 109 -15.89 -20.57 34.26
CA THR A 109 -15.38 -19.73 35.35
C THR A 109 -14.81 -18.41 34.81
N GLU A 110 -13.94 -18.45 33.81
CA GLU A 110 -13.40 -17.28 33.12
C GLU A 110 -14.50 -16.34 32.60
N LYS A 111 -15.55 -16.91 32.00
CA LYS A 111 -16.69 -16.15 31.48
C LYS A 111 -17.50 -15.49 32.59
N ASN A 112 -17.74 -16.22 33.68
CA ASN A 112 -18.48 -15.70 34.83
C ASN A 112 -17.71 -14.59 35.57
N LEU A 113 -16.38 -14.65 35.54
CA LEU A 113 -15.50 -13.69 36.21
C LEU A 113 -15.03 -12.57 35.27
N MET A 114 -15.33 -12.66 33.96
CA MET A 114 -14.90 -11.72 32.91
C MET A 114 -13.36 -11.59 32.81
N ILE A 115 -12.65 -12.71 32.98
CA ILE A 115 -11.18 -12.77 32.92
C ILE A 115 -10.78 -13.76 31.86
N GLU A 116 -10.18 -13.26 30.79
CA GLU A 116 -9.72 -14.11 29.69
C GLU A 116 -8.19 -14.18 29.67
N ALA A 117 -7.51 -13.14 29.20
CA ALA A 117 -6.05 -13.18 28.99
C ALA A 117 -5.22 -13.40 30.27
N SER A 118 -5.68 -12.87 31.40
CA SER A 118 -4.98 -12.95 32.70
C SER A 118 -5.45 -14.11 33.57
N SER A 119 -6.09 -15.13 32.99
CA SER A 119 -6.64 -16.24 33.76
C SER A 119 -5.52 -17.11 34.35
N PRO A 120 -5.46 -17.25 35.68
CA PRO A 120 -4.40 -18.01 36.37
C PRO A 120 -4.59 -19.53 36.23
N TYR A 121 -5.78 -19.97 35.78
CA TYR A 121 -6.14 -21.38 35.69
C TYR A 121 -5.61 -22.05 34.41
N ARG A 122 -5.29 -21.25 33.38
CA ARG A 122 -4.94 -21.74 32.04
C ARG A 122 -3.65 -22.55 32.03
N GLU A 123 -2.63 -22.13 32.78
CA GLU A 123 -1.33 -22.78 32.81
C GLU A 123 -1.41 -24.17 33.46
N ALA A 124 -2.12 -24.27 34.58
CA ALA A 124 -2.39 -25.55 35.25
C ALA A 124 -3.16 -26.51 34.34
N LEU A 125 -4.19 -26.01 33.65
CA LEU A 125 -4.97 -26.80 32.70
C LEU A 125 -4.11 -27.27 31.52
N LEU A 126 -3.27 -26.38 30.96
CA LEU A 126 -2.38 -26.71 29.85
C LEU A 126 -1.43 -27.88 30.18
N LYS A 127 -0.87 -27.93 31.40
CA LYS A 127 -0.01 -29.05 31.84
C LYS A 127 -0.74 -30.38 31.75
N PHE A 128 -2.00 -30.43 32.21
CA PHE A 128 -2.83 -31.63 32.09
C PHE A 128 -3.13 -32.00 30.63
N LEU A 129 -3.54 -31.03 29.82
CA LEU A 129 -3.89 -31.26 28.40
C LEU A 129 -2.71 -31.79 27.58
N GLN A 130 -1.48 -31.40 27.92
CA GLN A 130 -0.26 -31.84 27.23
C GLN A 130 -0.08 -33.37 27.27
N ARG A 131 -0.67 -34.06 28.25
CA ARG A 131 -0.62 -35.52 28.37
C ARG A 131 -1.47 -36.24 27.31
N PHE A 132 -2.51 -35.58 26.81
CA PHE A 132 -3.46 -36.14 25.84
C PHE A 132 -3.59 -35.20 24.63
N PRO A 133 -2.49 -34.96 23.88
CA PRO A 133 -2.47 -33.92 22.86
C PRO A 133 -3.39 -34.26 21.67
N ALA A 134 -3.53 -35.55 21.32
CA ALA A 134 -4.38 -35.99 20.22
C ALA A 134 -5.86 -35.80 20.54
N GLU A 135 -6.28 -36.24 21.71
CA GLU A 135 -7.65 -36.18 22.19
C GLU A 135 -8.07 -34.74 22.50
N THR A 136 -7.15 -33.93 23.02
CA THR A 136 -7.37 -32.49 23.22
C THR A 136 -7.64 -31.82 21.88
N VAL A 137 -6.78 -32.01 20.88
CA VAL A 137 -6.99 -31.42 19.55
C VAL A 137 -8.29 -31.93 18.93
N ASP A 138 -8.62 -33.21 19.09
CA ASP A 138 -9.87 -33.77 18.57
C ASP A 138 -11.12 -33.09 19.14
N LEU A 139 -11.13 -32.76 20.44
CA LEU A 139 -12.21 -32.00 21.10
C LEU A 139 -12.31 -30.58 20.54
N PHE A 140 -11.20 -29.86 20.45
CA PHE A 140 -11.20 -28.47 19.97
C PHE A 140 -11.52 -28.34 18.48
N LEU A 141 -11.32 -29.39 17.70
CA LEU A 141 -11.71 -29.47 16.30
C LEU A 141 -13.13 -30.03 16.10
N MET A 142 -13.95 -30.15 17.14
CA MET A 142 -15.38 -30.47 16.99
C MET A 142 -16.14 -29.23 16.52
N GLU A 143 -17.10 -29.43 15.61
CA GLU A 143 -17.88 -28.34 14.99
C GLU A 143 -18.61 -27.46 16.03
N SER A 144 -19.18 -28.09 17.08
CA SER A 144 -19.85 -27.39 18.18
C SER A 144 -18.93 -26.49 19.00
N ILE A 145 -17.64 -26.84 19.09
CA ILE A 145 -16.64 -26.11 19.87
C ILE A 145 -16.01 -24.99 19.04
N MET A 146 -15.79 -25.23 17.74
CA MET A 146 -15.22 -24.26 16.80
C MET A 146 -16.08 -23.00 16.60
N VAL A 147 -17.34 -23.03 17.00
CA VAL A 147 -18.27 -21.90 16.91
C VAL A 147 -18.31 -21.12 18.23
N ASP A 148 -17.86 -21.71 19.35
CA ASP A 148 -17.86 -21.04 20.64
C ASP A 148 -16.65 -20.10 20.75
N PRO A 149 -16.85 -18.76 20.84
CA PRO A 149 -15.75 -17.80 20.86
C PRO A 149 -14.78 -17.99 22.03
N GLN A 150 -15.27 -18.48 23.16
CA GLN A 150 -14.45 -18.65 24.35
C GLN A 150 -13.50 -19.83 24.22
N TRP A 151 -14.00 -20.95 23.69
CA TRP A 151 -13.17 -22.12 23.39
C TRP A 151 -12.13 -21.80 22.32
N ASN A 152 -12.55 -21.05 21.29
CA ASN A 152 -11.67 -20.59 20.22
C ASN A 152 -10.47 -19.79 20.76
N ARG A 153 -10.72 -18.78 21.59
CA ARG A 153 -9.66 -17.97 22.22
C ARG A 153 -8.71 -18.81 23.06
N PHE A 154 -9.24 -19.75 23.85
CA PHE A 154 -8.42 -20.64 24.66
C PHE A 154 -7.58 -21.58 23.81
N PHE A 155 -8.13 -22.13 22.72
CA PHE A 155 -7.36 -22.99 21.82
C PHE A 155 -6.21 -22.23 21.14
N ILE A 156 -6.46 -21.01 20.67
CA ILE A 156 -5.39 -20.17 20.11
C ILE A 156 -4.34 -19.86 21.19
N PHE A 157 -4.73 -19.62 22.43
CA PHE A 157 -3.80 -19.50 23.55
C PHE A 157 -2.92 -20.76 23.72
N LEU A 158 -3.53 -21.96 23.71
CA LEU A 158 -2.80 -23.23 23.80
C LEU A 158 -1.78 -23.39 22.66
N LEU A 159 -2.16 -22.99 21.44
CA LEU A 159 -1.30 -23.08 20.26
C LEU A 159 -0.17 -22.05 20.24
N LYS A 160 -0.37 -20.86 20.81
CA LYS A 160 0.68 -19.82 20.91
C LYS A 160 1.63 -20.02 22.10
N HIS A 161 1.20 -20.77 23.12
CA HIS A 161 2.01 -21.02 24.30
C HIS A 161 3.30 -21.79 23.98
N GLU A 162 4.36 -21.57 24.77
CA GLU A 162 5.67 -22.22 24.61
C GLU A 162 5.53 -23.76 24.67
N MET A 163 4.81 -24.24 25.68
CA MET A 163 4.47 -25.66 25.88
C MET A 163 3.43 -26.22 24.88
N GLY A 164 2.97 -25.41 23.92
CA GLY A 164 1.97 -25.80 22.92
C GLY A 164 2.47 -26.71 21.79
N SER A 165 3.78 -27.00 21.73
CA SER A 165 4.42 -27.77 20.65
C SER A 165 3.77 -29.13 20.36
N PRO A 166 3.37 -29.93 21.38
CA PRO A 166 2.69 -31.21 21.14
C PRO A 166 1.36 -31.06 20.39
N PHE A 167 0.55 -30.06 20.72
CA PHE A 167 -0.72 -29.80 20.04
C PHE A 167 -0.47 -29.36 18.59
N ARG A 168 0.49 -28.46 18.36
CA ARG A 168 0.90 -28.03 17.01
C ARG A 168 1.33 -29.23 16.16
N SER A 169 2.14 -30.12 16.71
CA SER A 169 2.63 -31.32 16.02
C SER A 169 1.51 -32.28 15.63
N VAL A 170 0.54 -32.51 16.52
CA VAL A 170 -0.64 -33.34 16.21
C VAL A 170 -1.44 -32.76 15.04
N ILE A 171 -1.68 -31.45 15.04
CA ILE A 171 -2.44 -30.81 13.96
C ILE A 171 -1.70 -30.94 12.63
N LYS A 172 -0.40 -30.59 12.60
CA LYS A 172 0.43 -30.65 11.39
C LYS A 172 0.48 -32.05 10.78
N ASN A 173 0.56 -33.08 11.62
CA ASN A 173 0.79 -34.46 11.17
C ASN A 173 -0.50 -35.21 10.79
N SER A 174 -1.57 -35.09 11.58
CA SER A 174 -2.73 -35.98 11.42
C SER A 174 -4.09 -35.29 11.37
N LYS A 175 -4.24 -34.10 11.97
CA LYS A 175 -5.55 -33.46 12.14
C LYS A 175 -5.86 -32.26 11.24
N TYR A 176 -4.88 -31.76 10.46
CA TYR A 176 -5.10 -30.67 9.51
C TYR A 176 -6.21 -30.98 8.47
N ASN A 177 -6.43 -32.26 8.14
CA ASN A 177 -7.48 -32.69 7.21
C ASN A 177 -8.88 -32.22 7.65
N ARG A 178 -9.13 -32.12 8.96
CA ARG A 178 -10.40 -31.57 9.47
C ARG A 178 -10.54 -30.08 9.15
N LEU A 179 -9.44 -29.33 9.23
CA LEU A 179 -9.43 -27.91 8.86
C LEU A 179 -9.75 -27.73 7.36
N LEU A 180 -9.23 -28.61 6.49
CA LEU A 180 -9.56 -28.62 5.07
C LEU A 180 -11.05 -28.88 4.82
N ILE A 181 -11.65 -29.83 5.56
CA ILE A 181 -13.09 -30.11 5.47
C ILE A 181 -13.90 -28.86 5.82
N TYR A 182 -13.50 -28.13 6.85
CA TYR A 182 -14.16 -26.89 7.26
C TYR A 182 -14.02 -25.77 6.20
N LEU A 183 -12.83 -25.60 5.61
CA LEU A 183 -12.62 -24.61 4.55
C LEU A 183 -13.44 -24.90 3.28
N ASN A 184 -13.61 -26.18 2.94
CA ASN A 184 -14.31 -26.62 1.73
C ASN A 184 -15.82 -26.87 1.96
N PHE A 185 -16.35 -26.50 3.12
CA PHE A 185 -17.70 -26.89 3.52
C PHE A 185 -18.78 -26.25 2.63
N ASN A 186 -19.50 -27.08 1.88
CA ASN A 186 -20.63 -26.73 1.02
C ASN A 186 -21.94 -27.27 1.62
N SER A 187 -22.30 -26.83 2.82
CA SER A 187 -23.58 -27.20 3.45
C SER A 187 -24.62 -26.08 3.38
N GLU A 188 -25.89 -26.44 3.53
CA GLU A 188 -27.07 -25.56 3.67
C GLU A 188 -27.13 -24.83 5.03
N LEU A 189 -26.04 -24.80 5.80
CA LEU A 189 -26.01 -24.19 7.13
C LEU A 189 -26.15 -22.65 7.08
N PRO A 190 -26.61 -22.01 8.19
CA PRO A 190 -26.68 -20.56 8.28
C PRO A 190 -25.34 -19.89 7.99
N LYS A 191 -25.35 -18.81 7.20
CA LYS A 191 -24.13 -18.07 6.77
C LYS A 191 -23.21 -17.69 7.94
N THR A 192 -23.77 -17.25 9.06
CA THR A 192 -23.01 -16.85 10.26
C THR A 192 -22.25 -18.02 10.87
N TYR A 193 -22.88 -19.19 10.96
CA TYR A 193 -22.25 -20.40 11.49
C TYR A 193 -21.06 -20.83 10.64
N LYS A 194 -21.24 -20.83 9.31
CA LYS A 194 -20.18 -21.13 8.34
C LYS A 194 -19.02 -20.14 8.47
N TYR A 195 -19.30 -18.86 8.67
CA TYR A 195 -18.27 -17.85 8.86
C TYR A 195 -17.41 -18.12 10.10
N GLU A 196 -18.03 -18.39 11.26
CA GLU A 196 -17.30 -18.64 12.52
C GLU A 196 -16.37 -19.86 12.42
N VAL A 197 -16.87 -20.97 11.86
CA VAL A 197 -16.08 -22.19 11.66
C VAL A 197 -14.91 -21.95 10.70
N ASN A 198 -15.15 -21.25 9.59
CA ASN A 198 -14.12 -20.89 8.63
C ASN A 198 -13.07 -19.96 9.24
N TYR A 199 -13.52 -18.96 9.98
CA TYR A 199 -12.67 -18.02 10.70
C TYR A 199 -11.75 -18.74 11.67
N GLN A 200 -12.30 -19.61 12.50
CA GLN A 200 -11.49 -20.36 13.45
C GLN A 200 -10.52 -21.32 12.76
N ALA A 201 -10.94 -21.99 11.68
CA ALA A 201 -10.05 -22.86 10.91
C ALA A 201 -8.86 -22.09 10.33
N VAL A 202 -9.11 -20.93 9.72
CA VAL A 202 -8.06 -20.04 9.20
C VAL A 202 -7.18 -19.50 10.31
N LEU A 203 -7.74 -19.12 11.45
CA LEU A 203 -6.98 -18.59 12.58
C LEU A 203 -6.04 -19.65 13.19
N ILE A 204 -6.46 -20.91 13.24
CA ILE A 204 -5.61 -22.04 13.62
C ILE A 204 -4.47 -22.20 12.62
N ILE A 205 -4.76 -22.20 11.31
CA ILE A 205 -3.73 -22.31 10.25
C ILE A 205 -2.73 -21.15 10.35
N PHE A 206 -3.22 -19.91 10.51
CA PHE A 206 -2.39 -18.73 10.69
C PHE A 206 -1.50 -18.83 11.93
N THR A 207 -2.05 -19.30 13.05
CA THR A 207 -1.27 -19.47 14.29
C THR A 207 -0.17 -20.53 14.15
N LEU A 208 -0.44 -21.60 13.41
CA LEU A 208 0.57 -22.61 13.10
C LEU A 208 1.64 -22.10 12.14
N MET A 209 1.24 -21.27 11.16
CA MET A 209 2.14 -20.57 10.26
C MET A 209 3.10 -19.65 11.03
N GLU A 210 2.61 -18.82 11.96
CA GLU A 210 3.45 -17.94 12.79
C GLU A 210 4.52 -18.71 13.60
N SER A 211 4.30 -20.00 13.85
CA SER A 211 5.24 -20.85 14.58
C SER A 211 6.26 -21.57 13.68
N ASP A 212 5.99 -21.69 12.38
CA ASP A 212 6.79 -22.46 11.43
C ASP A 212 6.49 -22.01 9.99
N ASP A 213 7.34 -21.11 9.50
CA ASP A 213 7.19 -20.48 8.18
C ASP A 213 7.32 -21.47 7.01
N GLN A 214 7.90 -22.66 7.23
CA GLN A 214 8.11 -23.67 6.18
C GLN A 214 6.94 -24.65 6.05
N TRP A 215 6.01 -24.65 7.00
CA TRP A 215 4.88 -25.58 6.97
C TRP A 215 3.89 -25.28 5.84
N ILE A 216 3.50 -24.03 5.63
CA ILE A 216 2.52 -23.68 4.56
C ILE A 216 3.11 -23.88 3.15
N PRO A 217 4.35 -23.45 2.83
CA PRO A 217 4.95 -23.68 1.51
C PRO A 217 4.99 -25.15 1.06
N THR A 218 5.07 -26.10 2.00
CA THR A 218 5.13 -27.54 1.70
C THR A 218 3.75 -28.18 1.49
N ARG A 219 2.65 -27.45 1.74
CA ARG A 219 1.29 -27.99 1.83
C ARG A 219 0.35 -27.32 0.83
N GLN A 220 0.43 -27.78 -0.42
CA GLN A 220 -0.42 -27.27 -1.51
C GLN A 220 -1.91 -27.53 -1.29
N ASP A 221 -2.27 -28.62 -0.62
CA ASP A 221 -3.65 -28.96 -0.26
C ASP A 221 -4.36 -27.85 0.53
N ILE A 222 -3.67 -27.26 1.51
CA ILE A 222 -4.17 -26.13 2.31
C ILE A 222 -4.25 -24.87 1.45
N VAL A 223 -3.22 -24.62 0.65
CA VAL A 223 -3.13 -23.44 -0.21
C VAL A 223 -4.25 -23.44 -1.25
N ASP A 224 -4.56 -24.59 -1.87
CA ASP A 224 -5.62 -24.71 -2.87
C ASP A 224 -7.01 -24.51 -2.25
N ALA A 225 -7.26 -25.05 -1.06
CA ALA A 225 -8.50 -24.78 -0.32
C ALA A 225 -8.65 -23.28 0.00
N LEU A 226 -7.57 -22.61 0.43
CA LEU A 226 -7.56 -21.17 0.70
C LEU A 226 -7.71 -20.34 -0.58
N LYS A 227 -7.09 -20.74 -1.70
CA LYS A 227 -7.26 -20.11 -3.03
C LYS A 227 -8.72 -20.17 -3.47
N ASN A 228 -9.36 -21.33 -3.33
CA ASN A 228 -10.77 -21.48 -3.65
C ASN A 228 -11.66 -20.61 -2.76
N CYS A 229 -11.39 -20.59 -1.44
CA CYS A 229 -12.10 -19.73 -0.50
C CYS A 229 -11.96 -18.25 -0.87
N TRP A 230 -10.75 -17.81 -1.21
CA TRP A 230 -10.45 -16.45 -1.67
C TRP A 230 -11.18 -16.08 -2.96
N GLN A 231 -11.27 -17.00 -3.92
CA GLN A 231 -11.92 -16.70 -5.21
C GLN A 231 -13.44 -16.70 -5.12
N SER A 232 -14.04 -17.65 -4.39
CA SER A 232 -15.50 -17.87 -4.38
C SER A 232 -16.24 -16.99 -3.38
N ASN A 233 -15.66 -16.71 -2.21
CA ASN A 233 -16.40 -16.13 -1.08
C ASN A 233 -16.02 -14.67 -0.75
N LEU A 234 -14.92 -14.16 -1.32
CA LEU A 234 -14.45 -12.80 -1.06
C LEU A 234 -15.50 -11.76 -1.45
N TYR A 235 -16.16 -11.94 -2.60
CA TYR A 235 -17.18 -11.01 -3.09
C TYR A 235 -18.47 -11.03 -2.26
N SER A 236 -18.97 -12.23 -1.93
CA SER A 236 -20.26 -12.41 -1.24
C SER A 236 -20.24 -11.92 0.22
N THR A 237 -19.10 -12.02 0.89
CA THR A 237 -18.95 -11.70 2.31
C THR A 237 -18.72 -10.21 2.56
N CYS A 238 -18.23 -9.46 1.56
CA CYS A 238 -18.02 -8.01 1.65
C CYS A 238 -19.32 -7.18 1.58
N SER A 239 -20.46 -7.82 1.26
CA SER A 239 -21.77 -7.18 1.20
C SER A 239 -22.45 -7.07 2.57
N GLU A 240 -22.04 -7.87 3.54
CA GLU A 240 -22.62 -7.90 4.88
C GLU A 240 -21.57 -7.28 5.84
N ASN A 241 -21.98 -6.62 6.92
CA ASN A 241 -21.12 -5.91 7.90
C ASN A 241 -20.21 -6.86 8.73
N VAL A 242 -19.73 -7.95 8.14
CA VAL A 242 -18.92 -8.98 8.78
C VAL A 242 -17.51 -8.45 8.97
N ALA A 243 -16.99 -8.60 10.20
CA ALA A 243 -15.62 -8.29 10.56
C ALA A 243 -14.65 -8.94 9.56
N CYS A 244 -13.97 -8.13 8.74
CA CYS A 244 -13.16 -8.58 7.60
C CYS A 244 -11.80 -9.22 7.96
N ASP A 245 -11.61 -9.62 9.22
CA ASP A 245 -10.33 -10.16 9.70
C ASP A 245 -9.98 -11.49 9.03
N LEU A 246 -10.98 -12.29 8.63
CA LEU A 246 -10.78 -13.55 7.88
C LEU A 246 -9.91 -13.33 6.64
N TRP A 247 -10.28 -12.36 5.80
CA TRP A 247 -9.58 -12.12 4.53
C TRP A 247 -8.19 -11.55 4.74
N HIS A 248 -7.99 -10.75 5.80
CA HIS A 248 -6.67 -10.30 6.21
C HIS A 248 -5.75 -11.48 6.56
N LEU A 249 -6.27 -12.46 7.33
CA LEU A 249 -5.52 -13.67 7.69
C LEU A 249 -5.21 -14.53 6.44
N ILE A 250 -6.20 -14.81 5.59
CA ILE A 250 -6.00 -15.59 4.36
C ILE A 250 -4.97 -14.91 3.46
N GLY A 251 -5.08 -13.58 3.28
CA GLY A 251 -4.14 -12.81 2.47
C GLY A 251 -2.70 -12.92 3.00
N LYS A 252 -2.48 -12.87 4.32
CA LYS A 252 -1.15 -13.08 4.92
C LYS A 252 -0.61 -14.49 4.70
N ILE A 253 -1.44 -15.52 4.88
CA ILE A 253 -1.04 -16.93 4.67
C ILE A 253 -0.62 -17.15 3.22
N LEU A 254 -1.44 -16.71 2.27
CA LEU A 254 -1.18 -16.85 0.85
C LEU A 254 0.03 -16.01 0.40
N LEU A 255 0.27 -14.85 1.02
CA LEU A 255 1.45 -14.04 0.74
C LEU A 255 2.74 -14.70 1.23
N LEU A 256 2.73 -15.34 2.41
CA LEU A 256 3.87 -16.13 2.88
C LEU A 256 4.17 -17.28 1.92
N TYR A 257 3.13 -18.02 1.50
CA TYR A 257 3.30 -19.07 0.48
C TYR A 257 3.95 -18.53 -0.80
N PHE A 258 3.45 -17.41 -1.32
CA PHE A 258 4.00 -16.78 -2.53
C PHE A 258 5.45 -16.31 -2.34
N SER A 259 5.81 -15.83 -1.15
CA SER A 259 7.18 -15.40 -0.82
C SER A 259 8.19 -16.54 -0.95
N ASN A 260 7.79 -17.78 -0.67
CA ASN A 260 8.62 -18.97 -0.84
C ASN A 260 8.48 -19.61 -2.23
N ASN A 261 7.34 -19.39 -2.91
CA ASN A 261 7.02 -19.94 -4.23
C ASN A 261 6.75 -18.81 -5.24
N THR A 262 7.76 -17.98 -5.50
CA THR A 262 7.63 -16.75 -6.30
C THR A 262 7.19 -16.96 -7.75
N ASN A 263 7.25 -18.20 -8.26
CA ASN A 263 6.85 -18.53 -9.63
C ASN A 263 5.33 -18.62 -9.83
N ASP A 264 4.53 -18.66 -8.75
CA ASP A 264 3.06 -18.69 -8.82
C ASP A 264 2.48 -17.28 -9.04
N ILE A 265 2.72 -16.75 -10.24
CA ILE A 265 2.30 -15.38 -10.65
C ILE A 265 0.78 -15.24 -10.61
N GLU A 266 0.06 -16.31 -10.94
CA GLU A 266 -1.39 -16.34 -10.87
C GLU A 266 -1.89 -16.01 -9.47
N LEU A 267 -1.33 -16.66 -8.44
CA LEU A 267 -1.69 -16.40 -7.06
C LEU A 267 -1.48 -14.93 -6.69
N LEU A 268 -0.34 -14.34 -7.05
CA LEU A 268 -0.08 -12.93 -6.77
C LEU A 268 -1.14 -12.04 -7.42
N PHE A 269 -1.52 -12.33 -8.67
CA PHE A 269 -2.58 -11.59 -9.36
C PHE A 269 -3.92 -11.78 -8.67
N GLN A 270 -4.29 -12.98 -8.23
CA GLN A 270 -5.54 -13.19 -7.50
C GLN A 270 -5.56 -12.49 -6.14
N LEU A 271 -4.42 -12.35 -5.46
CA LEU A 271 -4.32 -11.58 -4.20
C LEU A 271 -4.64 -10.10 -4.39
N LEU A 272 -4.41 -9.53 -5.58
CA LEU A 272 -4.76 -8.14 -5.88
C LEU A 272 -6.27 -7.88 -5.88
N ARG A 273 -7.13 -8.91 -5.87
CA ARG A 273 -8.57 -8.75 -5.62
C ARG A 273 -8.84 -8.01 -4.31
N ALA A 274 -7.93 -8.15 -3.33
CA ALA A 274 -7.96 -7.38 -2.08
C ALA A 274 -7.90 -5.85 -2.29
N LEU A 275 -7.40 -5.39 -3.43
CA LEU A 275 -7.27 -3.96 -3.77
C LEU A 275 -8.43 -3.45 -4.66
N CYS A 276 -9.29 -4.36 -5.13
CA CYS A 276 -10.51 -4.04 -5.87
C CYS A 276 -11.66 -3.70 -4.91
N PHE A 277 -11.78 -4.44 -3.80
CA PHE A 277 -12.86 -4.24 -2.84
C PHE A 277 -12.50 -3.26 -1.72
N ARG A 278 -13.53 -2.68 -1.10
CA ARG A 278 -13.37 -1.78 0.05
C ARG A 278 -13.39 -2.60 1.34
N PHE A 279 -12.21 -2.92 1.87
CA PHE A 279 -12.05 -3.58 3.18
C PHE A 279 -11.96 -2.54 4.31
N ILE A 280 -12.47 -2.90 5.50
CA ILE A 280 -12.22 -2.11 6.73
C ILE A 280 -10.76 -2.31 7.21
N PRO A 281 -10.22 -3.55 7.30
CA PRO A 281 -8.80 -3.75 7.54
C PRO A 281 -7.95 -3.29 6.36
N ASP A 282 -6.90 -2.53 6.64
CA ASP A 282 -5.95 -2.11 5.61
C ASP A 282 -5.10 -3.29 5.16
N VAL A 283 -5.09 -3.54 3.86
CA VAL A 283 -4.25 -4.55 3.18
C VAL A 283 -2.85 -3.98 2.91
N TYR A 284 -2.35 -3.17 3.84
CA TYR A 284 -1.04 -2.52 3.77
C TYR A 284 0.09 -3.53 3.56
N PHE A 285 0.03 -4.69 4.24
CA PHE A 285 1.02 -5.75 4.10
C PHE A 285 1.21 -6.19 2.63
N LEU A 286 0.13 -6.21 1.85
CA LEU A 286 0.19 -6.55 0.42
C LEU A 286 0.79 -5.40 -0.38
N ARG A 287 0.38 -4.14 -0.12
CA ARG A 287 0.93 -2.96 -0.81
C ARG A 287 2.43 -2.79 -0.55
N ASP A 288 2.84 -2.96 0.70
CA ASP A 288 4.23 -2.93 1.13
C ASP A 288 5.05 -4.02 0.43
N PHE A 289 4.55 -5.26 0.42
CA PHE A 289 5.20 -6.36 -0.30
C PHE A 289 5.34 -6.08 -1.81
N LEU A 290 4.30 -5.55 -2.47
CA LEU A 290 4.36 -5.23 -3.90
C LEU A 290 5.39 -4.13 -4.20
N GLN A 291 5.41 -3.08 -3.38
CA GLN A 291 6.28 -1.93 -3.60
C GLN A 291 7.73 -2.19 -3.18
N ASN A 292 7.95 -2.76 -2.01
CA ASN A 292 9.28 -2.90 -1.40
C ASN A 292 9.92 -4.27 -1.66
N THR A 293 9.13 -5.31 -1.91
CA THR A 293 9.67 -6.64 -2.25
C THR A 293 9.59 -6.89 -3.75
N VAL A 294 8.40 -6.93 -4.35
CA VAL A 294 8.23 -7.33 -5.76
C VAL A 294 8.89 -6.33 -6.72
N ALA A 295 8.58 -5.04 -6.60
CA ALA A 295 9.13 -4.05 -7.54
C ALA A 295 10.65 -3.85 -7.37
N GLN A 296 11.13 -3.84 -6.13
CA GLN A 296 12.54 -3.54 -5.82
C GLN A 296 13.47 -4.75 -5.91
N SER A 297 13.09 -5.90 -5.35
CA SER A 297 14.02 -7.03 -5.18
C SER A 297 13.95 -8.08 -6.29
N PHE A 298 12.80 -8.25 -6.96
CA PHE A 298 12.65 -9.32 -7.95
C PHE A 298 13.43 -9.07 -9.24
N THR A 299 13.85 -10.16 -9.87
CA THR A 299 14.68 -10.14 -11.07
C THR A 299 13.92 -9.66 -12.30
N VAL A 300 14.66 -9.14 -13.28
CA VAL A 300 14.09 -8.74 -14.57
C VAL A 300 13.41 -9.91 -15.29
N THR A 301 13.93 -11.13 -15.17
CA THR A 301 13.32 -12.32 -15.76
C THR A 301 11.94 -12.58 -15.18
N TRP A 302 11.79 -12.49 -13.86
CA TRP A 302 10.49 -12.62 -13.21
C TRP A 302 9.52 -11.52 -13.66
N LYS A 303 9.98 -10.25 -13.71
CA LYS A 303 9.17 -9.11 -14.15
C LYS A 303 8.67 -9.27 -15.59
N ARG A 304 9.51 -9.85 -16.47
CA ARG A 304 9.13 -10.23 -17.82
C ARG A 304 8.06 -11.32 -17.81
N SER A 305 8.29 -12.42 -17.08
CA SER A 305 7.33 -13.52 -16.96
C SER A 305 5.96 -13.04 -16.45
N ALA A 306 5.93 -12.13 -15.48
CA ALA A 306 4.69 -11.55 -14.97
C ALA A 306 3.93 -10.75 -16.04
N PHE A 307 4.65 -9.96 -16.85
CA PHE A 307 4.05 -9.26 -17.98
C PHE A 307 3.49 -10.23 -19.03
N PHE A 308 4.26 -11.24 -19.45
CA PHE A 308 3.79 -12.19 -20.47
C PHE A 308 2.61 -13.03 -19.99
N TYR A 309 2.63 -13.49 -18.74
CA TYR A 309 1.49 -14.18 -18.11
C TYR A 309 0.24 -13.29 -18.08
N PHE A 310 0.40 -11.98 -17.81
CA PHE A 310 -0.69 -11.02 -17.91
C PHE A 310 -1.24 -10.90 -19.34
N VAL A 311 -0.37 -10.79 -20.35
CA VAL A 311 -0.79 -10.67 -21.76
C VAL A 311 -1.54 -11.91 -22.24
N GLU A 312 -1.05 -13.11 -21.91
CA GLU A 312 -1.70 -14.38 -22.27
C GLU A 312 -3.10 -14.49 -21.69
N ASN A 313 -3.30 -13.98 -20.46
CA ASN A 313 -4.57 -14.02 -19.76
C ASN A 313 -5.43 -12.75 -19.91
N PHE A 314 -4.97 -11.75 -20.67
CA PHE A 314 -5.63 -10.43 -20.73
C PHE A 314 -7.05 -10.49 -21.30
N ASN A 315 -7.27 -11.37 -22.28
CA ASN A 315 -8.57 -11.57 -22.91
C ASN A 315 -9.42 -12.65 -22.22
N ASN A 316 -8.88 -13.33 -21.20
CA ASN A 316 -9.62 -14.36 -20.46
C ASN A 316 -10.65 -13.68 -19.54
N SER A 317 -11.84 -14.28 -19.45
CA SER A 317 -12.93 -13.81 -18.59
C SER A 317 -12.72 -14.14 -17.10
N THR A 318 -11.70 -14.93 -16.78
CA THR A 318 -11.34 -15.32 -15.40
C THR A 318 -10.80 -14.15 -14.57
N ILE A 319 -10.18 -13.17 -15.22
CA ILE A 319 -9.67 -11.94 -14.61
C ILE A 319 -10.68 -10.83 -14.89
N SER A 320 -11.27 -10.25 -13.85
CA SER A 320 -12.18 -9.11 -13.99
C SER A 320 -11.46 -7.87 -14.53
N GLU A 321 -12.18 -6.97 -15.20
CA GLU A 321 -11.60 -5.72 -15.73
C GLU A 321 -10.93 -4.90 -14.62
N GLU A 322 -11.55 -4.77 -13.45
CA GLU A 322 -10.95 -4.06 -12.32
C GLU A 322 -9.64 -4.71 -11.85
N LEU A 323 -9.57 -6.05 -11.83
CA LEU A 323 -8.35 -6.77 -11.48
C LEU A 323 -7.24 -6.52 -12.51
N LYS A 324 -7.56 -6.47 -13.82
CA LYS A 324 -6.60 -6.11 -14.87
C LYS A 324 -6.00 -4.73 -14.62
N ALA A 325 -6.84 -3.74 -14.28
CA ALA A 325 -6.38 -2.39 -13.94
C ALA A 325 -5.43 -2.39 -12.72
N LYS A 326 -5.75 -3.16 -11.67
CA LYS A 326 -4.89 -3.29 -10.48
C LYS A 326 -3.57 -4.02 -10.76
N ILE A 327 -3.57 -5.07 -11.60
CA ILE A 327 -2.33 -5.75 -12.01
C ILE A 327 -1.39 -4.76 -12.71
N ILE A 328 -1.91 -3.98 -13.66
CA ILE A 328 -1.11 -2.99 -14.38
C ILE A 328 -0.55 -1.93 -13.42
N THR A 329 -1.41 -1.35 -12.58
CA THR A 329 -1.05 -0.19 -11.75
C THR A 329 -0.24 -0.54 -10.50
N ALA A 330 -0.49 -1.71 -9.88
CA ALA A 330 0.16 -2.11 -8.64
C ALA A 330 1.38 -3.04 -8.84
N VAL A 331 1.48 -3.74 -9.98
CA VAL A 331 2.59 -4.68 -10.25
C VAL A 331 3.41 -4.23 -11.45
N ILE A 332 2.81 -4.16 -12.64
CA ILE A 332 3.56 -3.98 -13.90
C ILE A 332 4.26 -2.61 -13.93
N ILE A 333 3.53 -1.52 -13.70
CA ILE A 333 4.08 -0.15 -13.74
C ILE A 333 5.19 0.03 -12.69
N PRO A 334 5.02 -0.31 -11.39
CA PRO A 334 6.10 -0.20 -10.41
C PRO A 334 7.32 -1.06 -10.76
N CYS A 335 7.12 -2.32 -11.18
CA CYS A 335 8.21 -3.21 -11.56
C CYS A 335 9.02 -2.64 -12.73
N PHE A 336 8.35 -2.09 -13.74
CA PHE A 336 8.99 -1.53 -14.92
C PHE A 336 9.72 -0.24 -14.58
N THR A 337 9.08 0.65 -13.81
CA THR A 337 9.68 1.92 -13.35
C THR A 337 11.00 1.67 -12.64
N VAL A 338 11.00 0.79 -11.63
CA VAL A 338 12.23 0.43 -10.89
C VAL A 338 13.30 -0.17 -11.80
N SER A 339 12.91 -1.01 -12.76
CA SER A 339 13.88 -1.61 -13.69
C SER A 339 14.49 -0.56 -14.62
N PHE A 340 13.72 0.43 -15.06
CA PHE A 340 14.25 1.57 -15.84
C PHE A 340 15.16 2.45 -14.99
N ASP A 341 14.81 2.71 -13.73
CA ASP A 341 15.62 3.51 -12.81
C ASP A 341 16.95 2.84 -12.46
N LYS A 342 16.98 1.50 -12.39
CA LYS A 342 18.20 0.70 -12.24
C LYS A 342 19.03 0.56 -13.52
N GLY A 343 18.59 1.14 -14.65
CA GLY A 343 19.27 1.02 -15.94
C GLY A 343 19.12 -0.36 -16.61
N GLU A 344 18.20 -1.20 -16.14
CA GLU A 344 17.96 -2.56 -16.65
C GLU A 344 16.93 -2.58 -17.80
N GLY A 345 16.53 -1.41 -18.32
CA GLY A 345 15.47 -1.26 -19.33
C GLY A 345 15.66 -2.13 -20.58
N ASN A 346 16.87 -2.23 -21.12
CA ASN A 346 17.15 -3.06 -22.30
C ASN A 346 16.92 -4.55 -22.03
N LYS A 347 17.32 -5.03 -20.84
CA LYS A 347 17.07 -6.42 -20.41
C LYS A 347 15.58 -6.66 -20.19
N LEU A 348 14.88 -5.68 -19.62
CA LEU A 348 13.43 -5.75 -19.40
C LEU A 348 12.68 -5.84 -20.73
N ILE A 349 13.01 -5.00 -21.71
CA ILE A 349 12.37 -5.00 -23.02
C ILE A 349 12.70 -6.30 -23.78
N GLY A 350 13.94 -6.77 -23.68
CA GLY A 350 14.38 -8.09 -24.15
C GLY A 350 14.76 -8.18 -25.62
N ALA A 351 14.88 -7.04 -26.30
CA ALA A 351 15.33 -6.95 -27.69
C ALA A 351 15.98 -5.58 -27.93
N PRO A 352 16.89 -5.44 -28.92
CA PRO A 352 17.42 -4.15 -29.32
C PRO A 352 16.33 -3.22 -29.88
N PRO A 353 16.58 -1.91 -29.98
CA PRO A 353 15.63 -0.95 -30.57
C PRO A 353 15.37 -1.25 -32.05
N THR A 354 14.27 -1.95 -32.33
CA THR A 354 13.79 -2.25 -33.68
C THR A 354 12.36 -1.72 -33.88
N PRO A 355 12.18 -0.39 -34.09
CA PRO A 355 10.87 0.24 -34.19
C PRO A 355 9.92 -0.43 -35.19
N TYR A 356 10.46 -0.85 -36.33
CA TYR A 356 9.69 -1.34 -37.48
C TYR A 356 9.49 -2.85 -37.53
N HIS A 357 10.14 -3.60 -36.64
CA HIS A 357 9.96 -5.05 -36.55
C HIS A 357 9.01 -5.40 -35.39
N GLU A 358 8.13 -6.36 -35.66
CA GLU A 358 7.30 -6.98 -34.63
C GLU A 358 8.06 -8.16 -34.04
N ASP A 359 8.27 -8.12 -32.73
CA ASP A 359 8.99 -9.16 -31.99
C ASP A 359 8.14 -9.60 -30.82
N GLU A 360 7.78 -10.88 -30.79
CA GLU A 360 6.97 -11.48 -29.72
C GLU A 360 7.70 -11.57 -28.39
N LYS A 361 9.03 -11.38 -28.37
CA LYS A 361 9.84 -11.31 -27.14
C LYS A 361 10.00 -9.89 -26.62
N ASN A 362 9.67 -8.88 -27.43
CA ASN A 362 9.78 -7.48 -27.08
C ASN A 362 8.52 -7.00 -26.34
N ILE A 363 8.67 -6.56 -25.08
CA ILE A 363 7.56 -6.08 -24.25
C ILE A 363 6.79 -4.93 -24.91
N VAL A 364 7.47 -3.97 -25.52
CA VAL A 364 6.84 -2.81 -26.17
C VAL A 364 6.02 -3.26 -27.37
N SER A 365 6.58 -4.15 -28.20
CA SER A 365 5.88 -4.69 -29.36
C SER A 365 4.64 -5.49 -28.94
N VAL A 366 4.77 -6.36 -27.94
CA VAL A 366 3.68 -7.21 -27.46
C VAL A 366 2.59 -6.39 -26.76
N PHE A 367 2.96 -5.42 -25.93
CA PHE A 367 2.00 -4.52 -25.30
C PHE A 367 1.16 -3.79 -26.35
N ILE A 368 1.84 -3.13 -27.31
CA ILE A 368 1.14 -2.35 -28.34
C ILE A 368 0.28 -3.25 -29.23
N ASN A 369 0.77 -4.46 -29.57
CA ASN A 369 0.08 -5.30 -30.53
C ASN A 369 -1.04 -6.15 -29.95
N LYS A 370 -0.84 -6.77 -28.78
CA LYS A 370 -1.75 -7.76 -28.19
C LYS A 370 -2.66 -7.18 -27.10
N VAL A 371 -2.27 -6.09 -26.43
CA VAL A 371 -3.00 -5.53 -25.27
C VAL A 371 -3.63 -4.18 -25.58
N PHE A 372 -2.91 -3.31 -26.31
CA PHE A 372 -3.31 -1.94 -26.59
C PHE A 372 -4.06 -1.83 -27.92
N ASP A 373 -5.30 -2.30 -27.94
CA ASP A 373 -6.15 -2.32 -29.14
C ASP A 373 -7.01 -1.04 -29.23
N PRO A 374 -6.82 -0.17 -30.23
CA PRO A 374 -7.65 1.02 -30.42
C PRO A 374 -9.12 0.73 -30.75
N ASP A 375 -9.42 -0.45 -31.29
CA ASP A 375 -10.75 -0.79 -31.78
C ASP A 375 -11.62 -1.44 -30.68
N LYS A 376 -11.00 -1.93 -29.61
CA LYS A 376 -11.68 -2.54 -28.46
C LYS A 376 -12.17 -1.48 -27.47
N GLN A 377 -13.41 -1.61 -27.03
CA GLN A 377 -13.95 -0.81 -25.94
C GLN A 377 -13.57 -1.43 -24.59
N TYR A 378 -12.84 -0.67 -23.77
CA TYR A 378 -12.42 -1.06 -22.42
C TYR A 378 -13.25 -0.34 -21.37
N ASP A 379 -13.34 -0.94 -20.20
CA ASP A 379 -13.75 -0.22 -18.99
C ASP A 379 -12.77 0.93 -18.67
N ASP A 380 -13.26 2.00 -18.07
CA ASP A 380 -12.47 3.21 -17.82
C ASP A 380 -11.25 2.93 -16.94
N ALA A 381 -11.35 2.05 -15.95
CA ALA A 381 -10.23 1.70 -15.07
C ALA A 381 -9.08 1.02 -15.84
N VAL A 382 -9.41 0.08 -16.74
CA VAL A 382 -8.42 -0.61 -17.58
C VAL A 382 -7.84 0.35 -18.60
N ARG A 383 -8.69 1.17 -19.22
CA ARG A 383 -8.26 2.20 -20.17
C ARG A 383 -7.24 3.15 -19.55
N ILE A 384 -7.51 3.65 -18.33
CA ILE A 384 -6.59 4.51 -17.58
C ILE A 384 -5.27 3.79 -17.31
N ALA A 385 -5.33 2.54 -16.83
CA ALA A 385 -4.14 1.76 -16.51
C ALA A 385 -3.26 1.51 -17.76
N LEU A 386 -3.88 1.20 -18.91
CA LEU A 386 -3.19 1.05 -20.19
C LEU A 386 -2.53 2.36 -20.64
N LEU A 387 -3.22 3.50 -20.49
CA LEU A 387 -2.65 4.82 -20.81
C LEU A 387 -1.45 5.15 -19.92
N GLN A 388 -1.50 4.82 -18.63
CA GLN A 388 -0.39 5.03 -17.70
C GLN A 388 0.83 4.17 -18.06
N LEU A 389 0.62 2.89 -18.37
CA LEU A 389 1.71 2.00 -18.83
C LEU A 389 2.30 2.48 -20.16
N ALA A 390 1.45 2.94 -21.09
CA ALA A 390 1.90 3.52 -22.35
C ALA A 390 2.73 4.79 -22.13
N CYS A 391 2.38 5.66 -21.18
CA CYS A 391 3.18 6.85 -20.84
C CYS A 391 4.59 6.45 -20.40
N LEU A 392 4.71 5.47 -19.49
CA LEU A 392 6.00 4.97 -19.02
C LEU A 392 6.87 4.42 -20.17
N LEU A 393 6.28 3.62 -21.06
CA LEU A 393 7.01 3.04 -22.19
C LEU A 393 7.43 4.11 -23.22
N VAL A 394 6.58 5.11 -23.48
CA VAL A 394 6.96 6.22 -24.36
C VAL A 394 8.08 7.05 -23.74
N GLU A 395 8.03 7.30 -22.44
CA GLU A 395 9.05 8.10 -21.76
C GLU A 395 10.41 7.41 -21.71
N ARG A 396 10.43 6.12 -21.37
CA ARG A 396 11.66 5.36 -21.06
C ARG A 396 12.15 4.48 -22.21
N ALA A 397 11.31 4.19 -23.20
CA ALA A 397 11.59 3.25 -24.29
C ALA A 397 11.15 3.76 -25.68
N SER A 398 11.12 5.07 -25.90
CA SER A 398 10.70 5.69 -27.18
C SER A 398 11.40 5.11 -28.41
N GLN A 399 12.68 4.76 -28.28
CA GLN A 399 13.51 4.18 -29.34
C GLN A 399 13.00 2.81 -29.85
N HIS A 400 12.17 2.09 -29.09
CA HIS A 400 11.54 0.84 -29.54
C HIS A 400 10.21 1.06 -30.26
N ILE A 401 9.68 2.29 -30.23
CA ILE A 401 8.35 2.65 -30.77
C ILE A 401 8.50 3.29 -32.15
N HIS A 402 9.40 4.26 -32.28
CA HIS A 402 9.63 4.99 -33.52
C HIS A 402 11.07 5.53 -33.57
N ASP A 403 11.65 5.59 -34.76
CA ASP A 403 12.96 6.20 -34.97
C ASP A 403 12.81 7.72 -34.87
N GLY A 404 13.57 8.36 -33.99
CA GLY A 404 13.47 9.79 -33.68
C GLY A 404 13.89 10.72 -34.83
N ASP A 405 14.20 10.18 -36.01
CA ASP A 405 14.58 10.93 -37.20
C ASP A 405 13.40 11.77 -37.74
N ALA A 406 13.58 13.09 -37.69
CA ALA A 406 12.63 14.09 -38.20
C ALA A 406 12.41 13.98 -39.72
N ASN A 407 13.32 13.37 -40.46
CA ASN A 407 13.22 13.18 -41.90
C ASN A 407 12.43 11.93 -42.30
N ASN A 408 12.23 10.99 -41.37
CA ASN A 408 11.50 9.76 -41.63
C ASN A 408 9.99 9.97 -41.45
N LYS A 409 9.33 10.43 -42.52
CA LYS A 409 7.87 10.68 -42.56
C LYS A 409 7.00 9.41 -42.41
N ARG A 410 7.59 8.21 -42.38
CA ARG A 410 6.84 6.97 -42.16
C ARG A 410 6.48 6.88 -40.68
N GLN A 411 5.23 7.17 -40.35
CA GLN A 411 4.65 6.84 -39.05
C GLN A 411 4.74 5.33 -38.85
N GLY A 412 5.51 4.89 -37.86
CA GLY A 412 5.58 3.47 -37.50
C GLY A 412 4.21 2.96 -37.03
N ASN A 413 3.88 1.71 -37.33
CA ASN A 413 2.60 1.08 -36.94
C ASN A 413 2.33 1.24 -35.43
N LYS A 414 3.38 1.03 -34.61
CA LYS A 414 3.33 1.16 -33.15
C LYS A 414 2.91 2.57 -32.69
N LEU A 415 3.52 3.61 -33.26
CA LEU A 415 3.18 5.01 -32.97
C LEU A 415 1.75 5.34 -33.43
N ARG A 416 1.34 4.85 -34.61
CA ARG A 416 -0.02 5.03 -35.10
C ARG A 416 -1.05 4.45 -34.13
N ARG A 417 -0.85 3.21 -33.65
CA ARG A 417 -1.75 2.57 -32.67
C ARG A 417 -1.85 3.38 -31.37
N LEU A 418 -0.71 3.84 -30.83
CA LEU A 418 -0.69 4.69 -29.63
C LEU A 418 -1.49 5.98 -29.80
N MET A 419 -1.30 6.67 -30.93
CA MET A 419 -2.04 7.90 -31.22
C MET A 419 -3.53 7.65 -31.44
N THR A 420 -3.90 6.61 -32.19
CA THR A 420 -5.33 6.27 -32.44
C THR A 420 -6.06 5.97 -31.14
N PHE A 421 -5.46 5.21 -30.21
CA PHE A 421 -6.07 4.90 -28.92
C PHE A 421 -6.29 6.14 -28.05
N ALA A 422 -5.35 7.10 -28.08
CA ALA A 422 -5.44 8.35 -27.32
C ALA A 422 -6.36 9.38 -28.00
N TRP A 423 -6.53 9.32 -29.31
CA TRP A 423 -7.26 10.29 -30.13
C TRP A 423 -8.65 10.69 -29.61
N PRO A 424 -9.48 9.77 -29.05
CA PRO A 424 -10.77 10.13 -28.47
C PRO A 424 -10.70 11.27 -27.44
N CYS A 425 -9.56 11.49 -26.78
CA CYS A 425 -9.41 12.57 -25.80
C CYS A 425 -9.49 13.98 -26.42
N LEU A 426 -9.17 14.10 -27.71
CA LEU A 426 -9.17 15.36 -28.47
C LEU A 426 -10.54 15.67 -29.09
N LEU A 427 -11.47 14.70 -29.07
CA LEU A 427 -12.79 14.85 -29.65
C LEU A 427 -13.75 15.48 -28.62
N SER A 428 -14.46 16.53 -29.01
CA SER A 428 -15.39 17.24 -28.12
C SER A 428 -16.67 16.47 -27.79
N LYS A 429 -17.01 15.41 -28.56
CA LYS A 429 -18.28 14.68 -28.48
C LYS A 429 -18.17 13.26 -27.93
N ASN A 430 -16.96 12.74 -27.71
CA ASN A 430 -16.79 11.41 -27.16
C ASN A 430 -16.90 11.49 -25.64
N SER A 431 -17.96 10.89 -25.10
CA SER A 431 -18.25 10.75 -23.67
C SER A 431 -17.23 9.81 -23.03
N VAL A 432 -16.02 10.32 -22.78
CA VAL A 432 -15.01 9.65 -21.97
C VAL A 432 -15.00 10.34 -20.61
N ASP A 433 -14.91 9.55 -19.54
CA ASP A 433 -14.68 10.05 -18.19
C ASP A 433 -13.53 11.10 -18.18
N PRO A 434 -13.66 12.24 -17.46
CA PRO A 434 -12.64 13.28 -17.44
C PRO A 434 -11.24 12.76 -17.11
N THR A 435 -11.11 11.82 -16.18
CA THR A 435 -9.83 11.21 -15.76
C THR A 435 -9.20 10.43 -16.93
N ALA A 436 -9.99 9.57 -17.58
CA ALA A 436 -9.54 8.83 -18.76
C ALA A 436 -9.19 9.76 -19.93
N ARG A 437 -9.95 10.85 -20.12
CA ARG A 437 -9.66 11.87 -21.14
C ARG A 437 -8.29 12.53 -20.91
N TYR A 438 -7.98 12.96 -19.69
CA TYR A 438 -6.71 13.65 -19.44
C TYR A 438 -5.52 12.70 -19.36
N HIS A 439 -5.71 11.42 -19.02
CA HIS A 439 -4.67 10.40 -19.23
C HIS A 439 -4.35 10.18 -20.73
N GLY A 440 -5.33 10.34 -21.62
CA GLY A 440 -5.09 10.39 -23.07
C GLY A 440 -4.20 11.56 -23.47
N HIS A 441 -4.47 12.76 -22.94
CA HIS A 441 -3.62 13.93 -23.17
C HIS A 441 -2.22 13.76 -22.59
N LEU A 442 -2.09 13.12 -21.42
CA LEU A 442 -0.80 12.80 -20.81
C LEU A 442 0.05 11.91 -21.72
N LEU A 443 -0.55 10.88 -22.34
CA LEU A 443 0.14 10.04 -23.31
C LEU A 443 0.60 10.84 -24.53
N LEU A 444 -0.28 11.69 -25.08
CA LEU A 444 0.07 12.55 -26.21
C LEU A 444 1.20 13.55 -25.84
N ALA A 445 1.20 14.09 -24.62
CA ALA A 445 2.27 14.96 -24.13
C ALA A 445 3.63 14.24 -24.10
N HIS A 446 3.69 13.00 -23.61
CA HIS A 446 4.91 12.18 -23.62
C HIS A 446 5.36 11.84 -25.05
N ILE A 447 4.41 11.53 -25.94
CA ILE A 447 4.70 11.28 -27.36
C ILE A 447 5.32 12.52 -28.01
N ILE A 448 4.74 13.71 -27.79
CA ILE A 448 5.26 14.97 -28.33
C ILE A 448 6.65 15.29 -27.75
N ALA A 449 6.86 15.04 -26.47
CA ALA A 449 8.14 15.32 -25.81
C ALA A 449 9.28 14.44 -26.33
N ARG A 450 8.99 13.19 -26.74
CA ARG A 450 10.01 12.20 -27.15
C ARG A 450 10.10 11.98 -28.66
N LEU A 451 9.02 12.13 -29.41
CA LEU A 451 8.92 11.78 -30.83
C LEU A 451 8.59 13.00 -31.70
N ALA A 452 8.96 12.95 -32.99
CA ALA A 452 8.63 13.99 -33.94
C ALA A 452 7.15 13.92 -34.34
N ILE A 453 6.37 14.95 -34.01
CA ILE A 453 4.92 15.00 -34.24
C ILE A 453 4.55 16.30 -34.97
N HIS A 454 3.51 16.22 -35.81
CA HIS A 454 3.04 17.35 -36.60
C HIS A 454 2.49 18.49 -35.72
N LYS A 455 2.90 19.74 -36.03
CA LYS A 455 2.59 20.94 -35.24
C LYS A 455 1.11 21.14 -34.88
N LYS A 456 0.18 20.78 -35.77
CA LYS A 456 -1.28 20.91 -35.50
C LYS A 456 -1.72 20.08 -34.29
N ILE A 457 -1.17 18.87 -34.13
CA ILE A 457 -1.51 17.99 -32.99
C ILE A 457 -0.95 18.58 -31.71
N VAL A 458 0.30 19.07 -31.74
CA VAL A 458 0.94 19.73 -30.59
C VAL A 458 0.09 20.89 -30.07
N LEU A 459 -0.33 21.78 -30.96
CA LEU A 459 -1.17 22.93 -30.61
C LEU A 459 -2.55 22.51 -30.09
N GLN A 460 -3.18 21.48 -30.68
CA GLN A 460 -4.48 20.99 -30.24
C GLN A 460 -4.42 20.40 -28.83
N VAL A 461 -3.41 19.59 -28.53
CA VAL A 461 -3.18 19.00 -27.20
C VAL A 461 -2.91 20.11 -26.18
N PHE A 462 -2.01 21.04 -26.51
CA PHE A 462 -1.67 22.15 -25.62
C PHE A 462 -2.89 23.01 -25.28
N HIS A 463 -3.65 23.44 -26.29
CA HIS A 463 -4.86 24.23 -26.09
C HIS A 463 -5.91 23.51 -25.26
N SER A 464 -6.13 22.20 -25.47
CA SER A 464 -7.07 21.42 -24.66
C SER A 464 -6.62 21.30 -23.19
N LEU A 465 -5.31 21.17 -22.92
CA LEU A 465 -4.76 21.10 -21.56
C LEU A 465 -4.83 22.44 -20.83
N LEU A 466 -4.63 23.56 -21.54
CA LEU A 466 -4.83 24.89 -20.97
C LEU A 466 -6.28 25.07 -20.50
N LYS A 467 -7.27 24.53 -21.21
CA LYS A 467 -8.69 24.59 -20.84
C LYS A 467 -9.11 23.61 -19.74
N GLY A 468 -8.23 22.68 -19.34
CA GLY A 468 -8.55 21.61 -18.41
C GLY A 468 -8.49 21.99 -16.93
N HIS A 469 -9.38 22.86 -16.46
CA HIS A 469 -9.41 23.34 -15.08
C HIS A 469 -10.32 22.55 -14.11
N ALA A 470 -10.87 21.41 -14.55
CA ALA A 470 -11.71 20.56 -13.69
C ALA A 470 -10.92 20.04 -12.47
N LEU A 471 -11.51 20.14 -11.27
CA LEU A 471 -10.85 19.81 -10.01
C LEU A 471 -10.41 18.34 -9.95
N GLU A 472 -11.24 17.42 -10.43
CA GLU A 472 -11.01 15.97 -10.39
C GLU A 472 -9.80 15.51 -11.21
N ALA A 473 -9.50 16.20 -12.32
CA ALA A 473 -8.42 15.84 -13.23
C ALA A 473 -7.19 16.76 -13.13
N ARG A 474 -7.21 17.72 -12.19
CA ARG A 474 -6.19 18.78 -12.07
C ARG A 474 -4.77 18.23 -11.94
N SER A 475 -4.58 17.15 -11.18
CA SER A 475 -3.28 16.51 -10.98
C SER A 475 -2.71 15.97 -12.29
N ILE A 476 -3.54 15.32 -13.11
CA ILE A 476 -3.15 14.71 -14.39
C ILE A 476 -2.89 15.80 -15.44
N VAL A 477 -3.74 16.83 -15.51
CA VAL A 477 -3.54 17.97 -16.41
C VAL A 477 -2.21 18.66 -16.11
N LYS A 478 -1.91 18.86 -14.82
CA LYS A 478 -0.64 19.42 -14.37
C LYS A 478 0.53 18.56 -14.82
N GLN A 479 0.49 17.24 -14.61
CA GLN A 479 1.55 16.33 -15.09
C GLN A 479 1.72 16.39 -16.61
N ALA A 480 0.64 16.48 -17.38
CA ALA A 480 0.71 16.56 -18.85
C ALA A 480 1.34 17.88 -19.32
N LEU A 481 0.98 19.00 -18.69
CA LEU A 481 1.58 20.30 -18.97
C LEU A 481 3.06 20.34 -18.55
N ASP A 482 3.44 19.67 -17.47
CA ASP A 482 4.82 19.60 -17.02
C ASP A 482 5.76 18.99 -18.06
N VAL A 483 5.25 18.02 -18.80
CA VAL A 483 5.97 17.35 -19.88
C VAL A 483 5.91 18.17 -21.17
N LEU A 484 4.74 18.72 -21.52
CA LEU A 484 4.51 19.37 -22.81
C LEU A 484 5.09 20.79 -22.90
N THR A 485 4.91 21.61 -21.86
CA THR A 485 5.34 23.02 -21.86
C THR A 485 6.84 23.20 -22.17
N PRO A 486 7.79 22.48 -21.53
CA PRO A 486 9.20 22.58 -21.89
C PRO A 486 9.54 21.96 -23.25
N ALA A 487 8.76 20.99 -23.73
CA ALA A 487 8.99 20.35 -25.03
C ALA A 487 8.56 21.24 -26.21
N MET A 488 7.57 22.12 -26.01
CA MET A 488 6.97 22.90 -27.09
C MET A 488 7.95 23.83 -27.83
N PRO A 489 8.81 24.63 -27.15
CA PRO A 489 9.83 25.44 -27.83
C PRO A 489 10.91 24.62 -28.55
N LEU A 490 11.16 23.38 -28.11
CA LEU A 490 12.19 22.51 -28.68
C LEU A 490 11.70 21.75 -29.92
N ARG A 491 10.38 21.55 -30.03
CA ARG A 491 9.76 20.72 -31.07
C ARG A 491 9.15 21.53 -32.21
N MET A 492 9.08 22.85 -32.08
CA MET A 492 8.51 23.76 -33.08
C MET A 492 9.36 25.03 -33.16
N GLU A 493 9.73 25.44 -34.38
CA GLU A 493 10.49 26.67 -34.64
C GLU A 493 9.76 27.92 -34.10
N ASP A 494 8.43 27.95 -34.23
CA ASP A 494 7.54 28.99 -33.71
C ASP A 494 7.00 28.66 -32.30
N GLY A 495 7.61 27.72 -31.59
CA GLY A 495 7.12 27.18 -30.32
C GLY A 495 6.96 28.24 -29.23
N ASN A 496 7.93 29.15 -29.06
CA ASN A 496 7.84 30.26 -28.10
C ASN A 496 6.71 31.24 -28.45
N THR A 497 6.54 31.56 -29.74
CA THR A 497 5.48 32.45 -30.22
C THR A 497 4.11 31.84 -29.95
N MET A 498 3.93 30.55 -30.26
CA MET A 498 2.68 29.83 -30.05
C MET A 498 2.37 29.63 -28.56
N LEU A 499 3.39 29.34 -27.74
CA LEU A 499 3.27 29.26 -26.28
C LEU A 499 2.67 30.56 -25.73
N THR A 500 3.22 31.70 -26.17
CA THR A 500 2.76 33.02 -25.74
C THR A 500 1.36 33.32 -26.23
N HIS A 501 1.09 33.08 -27.51
CA HIS A 501 -0.19 33.36 -28.13
C HIS A 501 -1.33 32.65 -27.39
N TRP A 502 -1.22 31.34 -27.20
CA TRP A 502 -2.27 30.55 -26.55
C TRP A 502 -2.38 30.84 -25.06
N THR A 503 -1.27 31.04 -24.36
CA THR A 503 -1.30 31.42 -22.93
C THR A 503 -1.99 32.77 -22.74
N LYS A 504 -1.59 33.78 -23.51
CA LYS A 504 -2.21 35.12 -23.48
C LYS A 504 -3.68 35.08 -23.88
N LYS A 505 -4.02 34.32 -24.92
CA LYS A 505 -5.40 34.18 -25.40
C LYS A 505 -6.32 33.68 -24.28
N ILE A 506 -5.94 32.61 -23.58
CA ILE A 506 -6.74 32.06 -22.49
C ILE A 506 -6.83 33.04 -21.31
N ILE A 507 -5.73 33.71 -20.97
CA ILE A 507 -5.73 34.72 -19.90
C ILE A 507 -6.70 35.87 -20.20
N VAL A 508 -6.71 36.36 -21.44
CA VAL A 508 -7.53 37.51 -21.85
C VAL A 508 -8.99 37.12 -22.10
N GLU A 509 -9.25 36.05 -22.85
CA GLU A 509 -10.60 35.64 -23.26
C GLU A 509 -11.36 34.90 -22.16
N GLU A 510 -10.67 34.07 -21.36
CA GLU A 510 -11.29 33.17 -20.37
C GLU A 510 -10.89 33.50 -18.92
N GLY A 511 -10.11 34.57 -18.69
CA GLY A 511 -9.67 35.01 -17.36
C GLY A 511 -10.77 35.57 -16.44
N HIS A 512 -12.02 35.59 -16.90
CA HIS A 512 -13.18 35.84 -16.03
C HIS A 512 -13.46 34.64 -15.11
N ALA A 513 -13.23 33.42 -15.59
CA ALA A 513 -13.38 32.20 -14.80
C ALA A 513 -12.18 32.04 -13.84
N MET A 514 -12.45 32.17 -12.54
CA MET A 514 -11.38 32.18 -11.53
C MET A 514 -10.56 30.88 -11.49
N GLN A 515 -11.20 29.72 -11.66
CA GLN A 515 -10.52 28.42 -11.65
C GLN A 515 -9.58 28.25 -12.87
N GLN A 516 -10.03 28.70 -14.04
CA GLN A 516 -9.24 28.71 -15.27
C GLN A 516 -8.05 29.68 -15.15
N LEU A 517 -8.29 30.89 -14.64
CA LEU A 517 -7.24 31.86 -14.38
C LEU A 517 -6.18 31.30 -13.41
N PHE A 518 -6.63 30.72 -12.29
CA PHE A 518 -5.74 30.11 -11.30
C PHE A 518 -4.88 28.99 -11.91
N HIS A 519 -5.48 28.11 -12.73
CA HIS A 519 -4.78 27.03 -13.43
C HIS A 519 -3.65 27.54 -14.33
N ILE A 520 -3.93 28.56 -15.16
CA ILE A 520 -2.94 29.13 -16.09
C ILE A 520 -1.82 29.88 -15.36
N LEU A 521 -2.16 30.61 -14.30
CA LEU A 521 -1.15 31.32 -13.50
C LEU A 521 -0.20 30.34 -12.79
N GLN A 522 -0.73 29.24 -12.26
CA GLN A 522 0.10 28.16 -11.71
C GLN A 522 1.03 27.53 -12.73
N LEU A 523 0.57 27.36 -13.98
CA LEU A 523 1.39 26.88 -15.08
C LEU A 523 2.59 27.80 -15.35
N ILE A 524 2.34 29.12 -15.43
CA ILE A 524 3.39 30.13 -15.66
C ILE A 524 4.41 30.11 -14.51
N ILE A 525 3.95 30.04 -13.26
CA ILE A 525 4.83 29.99 -12.09
C ILE A 525 5.73 28.76 -12.15
N ARG A 526 5.14 27.59 -12.41
CA ARG A 526 5.86 26.31 -12.42
C ARG A 526 6.91 26.25 -13.54
N HIS A 527 6.61 26.82 -14.70
CA HIS A 527 7.49 26.85 -15.87
C HIS A 527 8.09 28.24 -16.15
N TYR A 528 8.39 29.02 -15.11
CA TYR A 528 8.85 30.41 -15.29
C TYR A 528 10.07 30.53 -16.21
N LYS A 529 10.99 29.55 -16.20
CA LYS A 529 12.15 29.52 -17.11
C LYS A 529 11.75 29.41 -18.58
N VAL A 530 10.74 28.57 -18.89
CA VAL A 530 10.25 28.37 -20.26
C VAL A 530 9.51 29.61 -20.77
N TYR A 531 8.82 30.33 -19.87
CA TYR A 531 8.13 31.57 -20.19
C TYR A 531 9.04 32.82 -20.21
N PHE A 532 10.29 32.71 -19.77
CA PHE A 532 11.21 33.85 -19.71
C PHE A 532 11.50 34.53 -21.07
N PRO A 533 11.70 33.81 -22.20
CA PRO A 533 11.90 34.45 -23.51
C PRO A 533 10.70 35.31 -23.95
N VAL A 534 9.51 35.01 -23.42
CA VAL A 534 8.24 35.63 -23.84
C VAL A 534 7.65 36.56 -22.78
N ARG A 535 8.42 36.83 -21.72
CA ARG A 535 8.01 37.60 -20.53
C ARG A 535 7.36 38.94 -20.85
N HIS A 536 7.90 39.71 -21.80
CA HIS A 536 7.45 41.07 -22.10
C HIS A 536 5.97 41.13 -22.50
N GLN A 537 5.45 40.06 -23.13
CA GLN A 537 4.04 39.99 -23.55
C GLN A 537 3.09 39.58 -22.42
N LEU A 538 3.61 39.09 -21.29
CA LEU A 538 2.84 38.54 -20.18
C LEU A 538 2.92 39.39 -18.90
N VAL A 539 4.04 40.08 -18.63
CA VAL A 539 4.28 40.79 -17.36
C VAL A 539 3.15 41.77 -16.99
N GLN A 540 2.68 42.59 -17.93
CA GLN A 540 1.59 43.54 -17.66
C GLN A 540 0.31 42.83 -17.21
N HIS A 541 -0.03 41.71 -17.85
CA HIS A 541 -1.16 40.90 -17.46
C HIS A 541 -0.96 40.30 -16.06
N LEU A 542 0.22 39.72 -15.79
CA LEU A 542 0.51 39.12 -14.48
C LEU A 542 0.41 40.12 -13.33
N ILE A 543 0.87 41.35 -13.51
CA ILE A 543 0.74 42.42 -12.51
C ILE A 543 -0.74 42.72 -12.23
N ASN A 544 -1.56 42.86 -13.27
CA ASN A 544 -2.99 43.13 -13.12
C ASN A 544 -3.71 41.99 -12.36
N TYR A 545 -3.38 40.73 -12.66
CA TYR A 545 -3.98 39.59 -11.96
C TYR A 545 -3.44 39.44 -10.54
N MET A 546 -2.18 39.73 -10.27
CA MET A 546 -1.64 39.75 -8.91
C MET A 546 -2.43 40.72 -8.02
N GLN A 547 -2.74 41.93 -8.50
CA GLN A 547 -3.59 42.88 -7.77
C GLN A 547 -5.01 42.34 -7.58
N ARG A 548 -5.61 41.78 -8.64
CA ARG A 548 -6.96 41.20 -8.60
C ARG A 548 -7.07 39.99 -7.66
N LEU A 549 -6.00 39.21 -7.48
CA LEU A 549 -5.99 38.01 -6.64
C LEU A 549 -5.61 38.30 -5.18
N GLY A 550 -4.66 39.21 -4.94
CA GLY A 550 -4.04 39.42 -3.63
C GLY A 550 -4.71 40.49 -2.75
N PHE A 551 -5.27 41.54 -3.37
CA PHE A 551 -5.81 42.70 -2.63
C PHE A 551 -7.27 42.59 -2.16
N PRO A 552 -8.17 41.80 -2.78
CA PRO A 552 -9.52 41.68 -2.26
C PRO A 552 -9.52 41.13 -0.82
N PRO A 553 -10.26 41.76 0.12
CA PRO A 553 -10.29 41.32 1.51
C PRO A 553 -10.90 39.91 1.66
N THR A 554 -11.77 39.51 0.72
CA THR A 554 -12.40 38.19 0.63
C THR A 554 -11.57 37.14 -0.11
N ALA A 555 -10.34 37.47 -0.54
CA ALA A 555 -9.48 36.51 -1.22
C ALA A 555 -9.08 35.35 -0.30
N SER A 556 -9.22 34.12 -0.81
CA SER A 556 -8.77 32.90 -0.12
C SER A 556 -7.26 32.92 0.10
N ILE A 557 -6.80 32.15 1.09
CA ILE A 557 -5.36 31.98 1.35
C ILE A 557 -4.61 31.46 0.12
N GLU A 558 -5.23 30.59 -0.67
CA GLU A 558 -4.64 30.05 -1.91
C GLU A 558 -4.45 31.12 -2.97
N HIS A 559 -5.40 32.06 -3.12
CA HIS A 559 -5.29 33.18 -4.06
C HIS A 559 -4.21 34.18 -3.63
N LYS A 560 -4.12 34.45 -2.32
CA LYS A 560 -3.07 35.31 -1.76
C LYS A 560 -1.68 34.70 -1.95
N LYS A 561 -1.54 33.40 -1.69
CA LYS A 561 -0.30 32.65 -1.96
C LYS A 561 0.06 32.72 -3.44
N LEU A 562 -0.90 32.48 -4.33
CA LEU A 562 -0.67 32.57 -5.78
C LEU A 562 -0.19 33.96 -6.21
N ALA A 563 -0.74 35.04 -5.63
CA ALA A 563 -0.31 36.40 -5.92
C ALA A 563 1.16 36.64 -5.48
N VAL A 564 1.57 36.10 -4.33
CA VAL A 564 2.97 36.15 -3.86
C VAL A 564 3.89 35.35 -4.78
N ASP A 565 3.49 34.12 -5.16
CA ASP A 565 4.26 33.28 -6.07
C ASP A 565 4.44 33.97 -7.46
N LEU A 566 3.43 34.72 -7.93
CA LEU A 566 3.54 35.54 -9.15
C LEU A 566 4.55 36.68 -9.00
N ALA A 567 4.53 37.38 -7.86
CA ALA A 567 5.52 38.43 -7.58
C ALA A 567 6.94 37.84 -7.60
N GLU A 568 7.14 36.68 -6.97
CA GLU A 568 8.41 35.97 -6.97
C GLU A 568 8.88 35.64 -8.39
N VAL A 569 7.98 35.20 -9.28
CA VAL A 569 8.31 34.90 -10.68
C VAL A 569 8.74 36.14 -11.45
N ILE A 570 8.05 37.27 -11.27
CA ILE A 570 8.43 38.54 -11.92
C ILE A 570 9.83 38.97 -11.44
N ILE A 571 10.11 38.85 -10.14
CA ILE A 571 11.44 39.13 -9.58
C ILE A 571 12.49 38.16 -10.15
N LYS A 572 12.19 36.86 -10.23
CA LYS A 572 13.09 35.86 -10.83
C LYS A 572 13.41 36.16 -12.28
N TRP A 573 12.43 36.62 -13.07
CA TRP A 573 12.66 37.08 -14.44
C TRP A 573 13.57 38.30 -14.49
N GLU A 574 13.36 39.27 -13.61
CA GLU A 574 14.20 40.46 -13.53
C GLU A 574 15.65 40.11 -13.15
N LEU A 575 15.83 39.28 -12.13
CA LEU A 575 17.14 38.77 -11.72
C LEU A 575 17.82 37.96 -12.83
N HIS A 576 17.05 37.20 -13.61
CA HIS A 576 17.59 36.45 -14.74
C HIS A 576 18.08 37.37 -15.85
N ARG A 577 17.33 38.43 -16.17
CA ARG A 577 17.74 39.47 -17.13
C ARG A 577 19.03 40.15 -16.67
N ILE A 578 19.10 40.61 -15.43
CA ILE A 578 20.32 41.25 -14.89
C ILE A 578 21.53 40.31 -15.02
N LYS A 579 21.37 39.02 -14.74
CA LYS A 579 22.44 38.03 -14.91
C LYS A 579 22.82 37.78 -16.38
N GLU A 580 21.89 37.91 -17.32
CA GLU A 580 22.19 37.85 -18.75
C GLU A 580 22.95 39.12 -19.19
N ASP A 581 22.49 40.30 -18.78
CA ASP A 581 23.14 41.59 -19.05
C ASP A 581 24.59 41.62 -18.47
N GLU A 582 24.79 41.09 -17.25
CA GLU A 582 26.13 40.94 -16.62
C GLU A 582 27.05 39.94 -17.33
N ARG A 583 26.48 38.93 -18.01
CA ARG A 583 27.26 37.96 -18.79
C ARG A 583 27.64 38.53 -20.14
N GLU A 584 26.72 39.23 -20.80
CA GLU A 584 26.98 39.93 -22.06
C GLU A 584 28.02 41.02 -21.87
N THR A 585 27.91 41.86 -20.83
CA THR A 585 28.92 42.89 -20.52
C THR A 585 30.29 42.32 -20.14
N LYS A 586 30.37 41.14 -19.53
CA LYS A 586 31.65 40.46 -19.27
C LYS A 586 32.24 39.82 -20.53
N ALA A 587 31.41 39.31 -21.43
CA ALA A 587 31.85 38.75 -22.71
C ALA A 587 32.36 39.87 -23.64
N ASP A 588 31.64 41.00 -23.71
CA ASP A 588 32.07 42.19 -24.43
C ASP A 588 33.34 42.82 -23.80
N GLY A 589 33.46 42.80 -22.47
CA GLY A 589 34.67 43.27 -21.78
C GLY A 589 35.92 42.43 -22.06
N THR A 590 35.78 41.11 -22.24
CA THR A 590 36.91 40.25 -22.66
C THR A 590 37.29 40.44 -24.13
N ASP A 591 36.35 40.77 -25.02
CA ASP A 591 36.63 41.09 -26.42
C ASP A 591 37.23 42.51 -26.57
N GLU A 592 36.84 43.47 -25.72
CA GLU A 592 37.47 44.81 -25.66
C GLU A 592 38.87 44.79 -25.02
N GLU A 593 39.14 43.94 -24.02
CA GLU A 593 40.50 43.77 -23.46
C GLU A 593 41.47 43.16 -24.49
N LEU A 594 41.01 42.26 -25.36
CA LEU A 594 41.79 41.72 -26.48
C LEU A 594 42.06 42.77 -27.59
N LEU A 595 41.18 43.76 -27.77
CA LEU A 595 41.37 44.86 -28.72
C LEU A 595 42.28 45.97 -28.15
N GLN A 596 42.27 46.23 -26.83
CA GLN A 596 43.12 47.24 -26.19
C GLN A 596 44.60 46.84 -26.06
N GLU A 597 44.95 45.55 -25.97
CA GLU A 597 46.36 45.12 -25.99
C GLU A 597 47.05 45.38 -27.35
N SER A 598 46.29 45.60 -28.42
CA SER A 598 46.84 45.84 -29.77
C SER A 598 47.23 47.30 -30.06
N SER A 599 46.91 48.25 -29.18
CA SER A 599 47.00 49.69 -29.51
C SER A 599 47.88 50.57 -28.60
N ILE A 600 48.71 49.99 -27.72
CA ILE A 600 49.66 50.79 -26.91
C ILE A 600 51.12 50.54 -27.34
N LYS A 601 51.62 51.35 -28.29
CA LYS A 601 53.06 51.67 -28.39
C LYS A 601 53.31 53.03 -29.07
N ARG A 602 53.97 53.92 -28.30
CA ARG A 602 54.65 55.22 -28.61
C ARG A 602 53.73 56.46 -28.68
N SER A 603 54.06 57.64 -28.15
CA SER A 603 55.14 58.15 -27.27
C SER A 603 54.86 59.66 -27.04
N GLY A 604 55.19 60.23 -25.88
CA GLY A 604 55.53 61.67 -25.78
C GLY A 604 54.83 62.47 -24.67
N ILE A 605 55.66 63.01 -23.78
CA ILE A 605 55.45 63.93 -22.65
C ILE A 605 54.87 65.29 -23.10
N ASP A 606 53.83 65.84 -22.44
CA ASP A 606 53.94 66.96 -21.47
C ASP A 606 52.59 67.49 -20.90
N SER A 607 52.58 67.73 -19.58
CA SER A 607 51.90 68.76 -18.77
C SER A 607 50.38 69.10 -18.83
N ALA A 608 49.71 68.80 -17.70
CA ALA A 608 48.70 69.53 -16.91
C ALA A 608 47.47 70.25 -17.56
N GLU A 609 46.24 69.82 -17.23
CA GLU A 609 45.30 70.54 -16.34
C GLU A 609 43.93 69.84 -16.17
N THR A 610 43.41 69.94 -14.94
CA THR A 610 42.09 69.68 -14.37
C THR A 610 40.82 69.65 -15.26
N ARG A 611 39.94 68.66 -15.06
CA ARG A 611 38.53 68.83 -14.56
C ARG A 611 37.76 67.49 -14.45
N LYS A 612 37.40 67.14 -13.20
CA LYS A 612 36.31 66.19 -12.83
C LYS A 612 34.95 66.89 -12.92
N LYS A 613 33.90 66.18 -13.38
CA LYS A 613 32.47 66.34 -13.01
C LYS A 613 31.67 65.16 -13.61
N SER A 614 31.34 64.14 -12.81
CA SER A 614 30.11 63.99 -11.99
C SER A 614 28.87 63.52 -12.80
N PHE A 615 28.69 62.20 -12.95
CA PHE A 615 27.40 61.61 -13.35
C PHE A 615 27.10 60.19 -12.77
N ASP A 616 28.02 59.54 -12.05
CA ASP A 616 27.83 58.13 -11.62
C ASP A 616 27.14 57.88 -10.27
N ASN A 617 26.93 58.90 -9.44
CA ASN A 617 26.46 58.67 -8.06
C ASN A 617 24.97 58.26 -7.91
N ASN A 618 24.14 58.31 -8.96
CA ASN A 618 22.71 57.94 -8.85
C ASN A 618 22.41 56.48 -9.18
N ARG A 619 23.31 55.75 -9.85
CA ARG A 619 23.10 54.32 -10.15
C ARG A 619 23.46 53.44 -8.95
N GLU A 620 24.49 53.78 -8.20
CA GLU A 620 24.93 52.99 -7.04
C GLU A 620 23.93 53.03 -5.87
N SER A 621 23.26 54.17 -5.64
CA SER A 621 22.25 54.28 -4.56
C SER A 621 21.03 53.39 -4.77
N THR A 622 20.66 53.16 -6.04
CA THR A 622 19.49 52.33 -6.41
C THR A 622 19.81 50.84 -6.27
N ILE A 623 21.05 50.45 -6.60
CA ILE A 623 21.57 49.08 -6.45
C ILE A 623 21.74 48.73 -4.96
N GLN A 624 22.13 49.68 -4.12
CA GLN A 624 22.29 49.45 -2.69
C GLN A 624 20.94 49.26 -1.97
N GLY A 625 19.90 50.02 -2.33
CA GLY A 625 18.55 49.84 -1.79
C GLY A 625 17.92 48.48 -2.14
N MET A 626 18.25 47.91 -3.31
CA MET A 626 17.80 46.57 -3.72
C MET A 626 18.53 45.44 -3.00
N LYS A 627 19.81 45.62 -2.61
CA LYS A 627 20.58 44.64 -1.83
C LYS A 627 20.08 44.49 -0.39
N ASP A 628 19.50 45.55 0.18
CA ASP A 628 18.96 45.49 1.54
C ASP A 628 17.61 44.77 1.62
N VAL A 629 16.80 44.79 0.55
CA VAL A 629 15.58 43.97 0.44
C VAL A 629 15.91 42.47 0.36
N LEU A 630 17.04 42.11 -0.27
CA LEU A 630 17.55 40.74 -0.38
C LEU A 630 18.09 40.15 0.93
N LYS A 631 18.24 40.94 2.00
CA LYS A 631 18.62 40.44 3.33
C LYS A 631 17.44 40.11 4.24
N VAL A 632 16.22 40.51 3.84
CA VAL A 632 15.00 40.36 4.65
C VAL A 632 14.07 39.26 4.11
N ILE A 633 14.32 38.75 2.90
CA ILE A 633 13.73 37.52 2.33
C ILE A 633 14.74 36.39 2.53
#